data_AF-A0A813VKB0-F1
#
_entry.id   AF-A0A813VKB0-F1
#
_cell.length_a   1.000
_cell.length_b   1.000
_cell.length_c   1.000
_cell.angle_alpha   90.00
_cell.angle_beta   90.00
_cell.angle_gamma   90.00
#
_symmetry.space_group_name_H-M   'P 1'
#
loop_
_entity.id
_entity.type
_entity.pdbx_description
1 polymer ?
#
loop_
_entity_poly.entity_id
_entity_poly.type
_entity_poly.pdbx_seq_one_letter_code
_entity_poly.pdbx_strand_id
1 'polypeptide(L)'
;MLNSDDFQMNITTEQDIRFIIYLFNNQHQQQIEARLRKLPFLMDHMGKLRMTKEIFVPSHFNNTDWVETNDMDPYVHDNIMLWLQTEPLIFKWLKSLGVMEKTDEIFINQKIIPRVHNYITLENALPTVKKLFNSFQRGEIHNELLHKLNKLKLFSLENTLVSADELYFSDEYLPRLSLNNFDLNTTKFLSPIYLNEINNIPNKIKEFFLLLNVQEDIKLIRFSEDQHNEIVSAYRFKQTENLFQYNSLQFQYCLTLPFLDITQTNYDFALYFWQHVIYSINSNQLNEKETLICNQQQLHKIDNLPYWFVRARSCIPTTTKQLLKSTDVFSSDLKLIAGDLLPVFACTTSIPFSAVWQRFFQFKTEFSIQDHIQLLNLLYDRLKNISLDDEYETCIQRVYTSMIKCLSSFDRKHFDQYQPKAPLYLLSTINNEFLPSTNLVISLNKDIILPNQIPQLKLSTGNSRDSNLICFLDFFNIRQIGINDLTLTSNINAQPSFFLRAKLRDMQIYLFELTNSRNIKNHCIDYDLEIFEVDRLDLYYNETIPVLQIHIHIIDNRLYVTRPWNSNEVMLKLPQILCKQFKLPLNIESDIRQFLLNETIIHSMMMMPSSLKSSIDLFNIDGTRGKFAMIIDRDNEQLFNHLGITNTTSSAELLIKALNAQISPFAGYVYHYTHLENAASILHDHAIKSRNNLSSNNFKDSAAKDVIQKTRIEVKDYARFYFRPLTPTQYCNENLGLPNLSNQYGNQPMCPIPIIFRIDLAAILSIKDIQWKVSLGNMASPQTEFDNTLNIVKRFDFQGVFFDISTDRGKYSSQQEFLIKSQLNFNQLKQENITIIFQDENARYSLERMVLYDYPSNIDTTFFYGFNSRIIIRNSTDIDNAIDVYINDSDSSRVYGRLILQLSGQNENRTIQGILNATFQRGNILTVYANQQFSFINNINDTQYAIFYEYENQVWLIHTNSPQVHFISPT
;
A
#
# COMPACT_ATOMS: atom_id res chain seq x y z
N MET A 1 -23.80 5.06 -110.39
CA MET A 1 -22.81 6.05 -110.84
C MET A 1 -21.64 6.15 -109.88
N LEU A 2 -21.81 6.53 -108.61
CA LEU A 2 -20.68 6.76 -107.69
C LEU A 2 -19.86 5.51 -107.26
N ASN A 3 -20.38 4.31 -107.53
CA ASN A 3 -19.69 3.03 -107.28
C ASN A 3 -19.21 2.33 -108.57
N SER A 4 -19.24 2.99 -109.75
CA SER A 4 -18.67 2.37 -110.96
C SER A 4 -17.16 2.58 -111.00
N ASP A 5 -16.39 1.54 -111.30
CA ASP A 5 -14.93 1.58 -111.38
C ASP A 5 -14.41 2.68 -112.33
N ASP A 6 -15.15 2.96 -113.42
CA ASP A 6 -14.86 4.06 -114.37
C ASP A 6 -14.88 5.45 -113.72
N PHE A 7 -15.73 5.68 -112.72
CA PHE A 7 -15.84 6.95 -112.01
C PHE A 7 -14.73 7.10 -110.96
N GLN A 8 -14.27 6.00 -110.37
CA GLN A 8 -13.21 6.00 -109.36
C GLN A 8 -11.80 6.10 -109.96
N MET A 9 -11.59 5.71 -111.22
CA MET A 9 -10.27 5.70 -111.87
C MET A 9 -9.96 6.92 -112.76
N ASN A 10 -10.96 7.68 -113.22
CA ASN A 10 -10.78 8.77 -114.20
C ASN A 10 -11.16 10.17 -113.70
N ILE A 11 -11.46 10.35 -112.41
CA ILE A 11 -11.83 11.66 -111.86
C ILE A 11 -10.58 12.52 -111.67
N THR A 12 -10.57 13.75 -112.18
CA THR A 12 -9.48 14.70 -111.93
C THR A 12 -9.69 15.45 -110.62
N THR A 13 -8.64 16.03 -110.03
CA THR A 13 -8.76 16.85 -108.81
C THR A 13 -9.76 18.01 -108.99
N GLU A 14 -9.87 18.58 -110.20
CA GLU A 14 -10.83 19.65 -110.49
C GLU A 14 -12.28 19.14 -110.54
N GLN A 15 -12.50 17.93 -111.05
CA GLN A 15 -13.81 17.28 -111.05
C GLN A 15 -14.24 16.87 -109.63
N ASP A 16 -13.29 16.40 -108.80
CA ASP A 16 -13.55 16.07 -107.39
C ASP A 16 -13.95 17.33 -106.60
N ILE A 17 -13.23 18.45 -106.79
CA ILE A 17 -13.59 19.76 -106.18
C ILE A 17 -15.01 20.18 -106.57
N ARG A 18 -15.38 20.12 -107.85
CA ARG A 18 -16.74 20.47 -108.30
C ARG A 18 -17.79 19.56 -107.68
N PHE A 19 -17.46 18.28 -107.50
CA PHE A 19 -18.34 17.32 -106.87
C PHE A 19 -18.52 17.58 -105.36
N ILE A 20 -17.43 17.93 -104.65
CA ILE A 20 -17.46 18.36 -103.25
C ILE A 20 -18.33 19.61 -103.09
N ILE A 21 -18.19 20.62 -103.96
CA ILE A 21 -19.03 21.84 -103.95
C ILE A 21 -20.51 21.49 -104.17
N TYR A 22 -20.80 20.61 -105.12
CA TYR A 22 -22.16 20.16 -105.39
C TYR A 22 -22.78 19.46 -104.16
N LEU A 23 -22.03 18.58 -103.51
CA LEU A 23 -22.48 17.89 -102.30
C LEU A 23 -22.68 18.85 -101.11
N PHE A 24 -21.79 19.86 -100.95
CA PHE A 24 -21.91 20.88 -99.92
C PHE A 24 -23.18 21.74 -100.11
N ASN A 25 -23.46 22.18 -101.34
CA ASN A 25 -24.65 23.00 -101.62
C ASN A 25 -25.97 22.24 -101.42
N ASN A 26 -25.95 20.91 -101.46
CA ASN A 26 -27.13 20.06 -101.26
C ASN A 26 -27.16 19.35 -99.89
N GLN A 27 -26.30 19.75 -98.94
CA GLN A 27 -26.08 19.07 -97.66
C GLN A 27 -27.32 18.96 -96.76
N HIS A 28 -28.32 19.83 -96.91
CA HIS A 28 -29.53 19.87 -96.08
C HIS A 28 -30.61 18.85 -96.46
N GLN A 29 -30.39 18.04 -97.50
CA GLN A 29 -31.31 16.95 -97.85
C GLN A 29 -31.05 15.75 -96.93
N GLN A 30 -32.07 15.34 -96.16
CA GLN A 30 -32.00 14.23 -95.19
C GLN A 30 -31.45 12.91 -95.78
N GLN A 31 -31.71 12.63 -97.07
CA GLN A 31 -31.22 11.43 -97.75
C GLN A 31 -29.72 11.48 -98.11
N ILE A 32 -29.16 12.69 -98.28
CA ILE A 32 -27.76 12.93 -98.62
C ILE A 32 -26.90 12.90 -97.34
N GLU A 33 -27.33 13.60 -96.28
CA GLU A 33 -26.59 13.69 -95.01
C GLU A 33 -26.25 12.31 -94.40
N ALA A 34 -27.22 11.39 -94.38
CA ALA A 34 -27.03 10.03 -93.85
C ALA A 34 -26.07 9.16 -94.69
N ARG A 35 -25.89 9.48 -95.98
CA ARG A 35 -25.05 8.73 -96.92
C ARG A 35 -23.65 9.30 -97.08
N LEU A 36 -23.46 10.61 -96.89
CA LEU A 36 -22.17 11.29 -97.06
C LEU A 36 -21.05 10.67 -96.23
N ARG A 37 -21.31 10.24 -94.99
CA ARG A 37 -20.31 9.59 -94.11
C ARG A 37 -19.85 8.20 -94.57
N LYS A 38 -20.53 7.60 -95.55
CA LYS A 38 -20.28 6.24 -96.07
C LYS A 38 -19.88 6.25 -97.55
N LEU A 39 -19.85 7.41 -98.18
CA LEU A 39 -19.54 7.55 -99.60
C LEU A 39 -18.04 7.90 -99.75
N PRO A 40 -17.27 7.18 -100.58
CA PRO A 40 -15.93 7.61 -100.93
C PRO A 40 -16.02 8.72 -101.99
N PHE A 41 -15.76 9.95 -101.58
CA PHE A 41 -15.85 11.12 -102.47
C PHE A 41 -14.73 12.16 -102.25
N LEU A 42 -13.76 11.88 -101.37
CA LEU A 42 -12.64 12.76 -101.14
C LEU A 42 -11.37 12.07 -101.63
N MET A 43 -10.68 12.66 -102.61
CA MET A 43 -9.49 12.06 -103.21
C MET A 43 -8.26 12.15 -102.29
N ASP A 44 -7.53 11.03 -102.21
CA ASP A 44 -6.24 10.96 -101.54
C ASP A 44 -5.05 11.37 -102.45
N HIS A 45 -3.88 11.59 -101.85
CA HIS A 45 -2.62 11.93 -102.53
C HIS A 45 -2.12 10.83 -103.49
N MET A 46 -2.69 9.62 -103.43
CA MET A 46 -2.45 8.54 -104.40
C MET A 46 -3.48 8.53 -105.54
N GLY A 47 -4.39 9.51 -105.59
CA GLY A 47 -5.40 9.67 -106.64
C GLY A 47 -6.66 8.83 -106.45
N LYS A 48 -6.88 8.22 -105.28
CA LYS A 48 -8.04 7.35 -105.00
C LYS A 48 -9.09 8.04 -104.13
N LEU A 49 -10.37 7.91 -104.49
CA LEU A 49 -11.48 8.40 -103.65
C LEU A 49 -11.63 7.57 -102.38
N ARG A 50 -11.67 8.24 -101.22
CA ARG A 50 -11.79 7.66 -99.88
C ARG A 50 -13.01 8.20 -99.14
N MET A 51 -13.47 7.42 -98.17
CA MET A 51 -14.49 7.88 -97.23
C MET A 51 -13.89 8.93 -96.31
N THR A 52 -14.71 9.90 -95.87
CA THR A 52 -14.26 11.01 -95.02
C THR A 52 -13.60 10.53 -93.71
N LYS A 53 -14.00 9.39 -93.16
CA LYS A 53 -13.39 8.81 -91.94
C LYS A 53 -12.07 8.08 -92.16
N GLU A 54 -11.75 7.76 -93.41
CA GLU A 54 -10.58 6.96 -93.77
C GLU A 54 -9.42 7.82 -94.28
N ILE A 55 -9.62 9.13 -94.44
CA ILE A 55 -8.67 10.05 -95.07
C ILE A 55 -8.28 11.15 -94.09
N PHE A 56 -6.99 11.49 -94.07
CA PHE A 56 -6.43 12.45 -93.13
C PHE A 56 -6.09 13.77 -93.82
N VAL A 57 -6.28 14.86 -93.08
CA VAL A 57 -5.74 16.16 -93.48
C VAL A 57 -4.31 16.27 -92.95
N PRO A 58 -3.32 16.64 -93.78
CA PRO A 58 -2.01 17.04 -93.30
C PRO A 58 -2.18 18.23 -92.36
N SER A 59 -1.74 18.12 -91.10
CA SER A 59 -1.76 19.25 -90.18
C SER A 59 -0.83 20.35 -90.70
N HIS A 60 -1.08 21.62 -90.34
CA HIS A 60 -0.20 22.76 -90.69
C HIS A 60 1.24 22.65 -90.12
N PHE A 61 1.52 21.57 -89.40
CA PHE A 61 2.84 21.17 -88.99
C PHE A 61 3.19 19.84 -89.67
N ASN A 62 3.55 19.91 -90.95
CA ASN A 62 4.64 19.06 -91.45
C ASN A 62 5.91 19.46 -90.67
N ASN A 63 6.00 19.07 -89.39
CA ASN A 63 7.31 18.82 -88.85
C ASN A 63 7.70 17.48 -89.45
N THR A 64 8.77 17.53 -90.23
CA THR A 64 9.55 16.44 -90.83
C THR A 64 9.91 15.28 -89.88
N ASP A 65 9.33 15.21 -88.68
CA ASP A 65 9.76 14.34 -87.57
C ASP A 65 9.13 12.93 -87.63
N TRP A 66 7.99 12.73 -88.33
CA TRP A 66 7.36 11.39 -88.50
C TRP A 66 7.49 10.81 -89.92
N VAL A 67 8.00 11.58 -90.88
CA VAL A 67 8.11 11.14 -92.28
C VAL A 67 9.44 10.44 -92.52
N GLU A 68 9.49 9.14 -92.21
CA GLU A 68 10.44 8.23 -92.84
C GLU A 68 9.69 7.13 -93.61
N THR A 69 9.69 7.33 -94.93
CA THR A 69 9.65 6.39 -96.07
C THR A 69 8.58 5.30 -96.23
N ASN A 70 7.62 5.10 -95.32
CA ASN A 70 6.56 4.08 -95.55
C ASN A 70 5.18 4.42 -94.95
N ASP A 71 4.81 5.70 -94.88
CA ASP A 71 3.48 6.10 -94.42
C ASP A 71 2.44 5.89 -95.53
N MET A 72 1.81 4.71 -95.55
CA MET A 72 0.75 4.31 -96.50
C MET A 72 -0.64 4.89 -96.16
N ASP A 73 -0.70 5.81 -95.19
CA ASP A 73 -1.95 6.40 -94.73
C ASP A 73 -2.48 7.39 -95.80
N PRO A 74 -3.77 7.32 -96.18
CA PRO A 74 -4.32 8.16 -97.24
C PRO A 74 -4.54 9.60 -96.75
N TYR A 75 -3.70 10.53 -97.21
CA TYR A 75 -3.88 11.98 -97.03
C TYR A 75 -4.73 12.61 -98.14
N VAL A 76 -5.49 13.67 -97.84
CA VAL A 76 -6.20 14.48 -98.85
C VAL A 76 -5.22 15.03 -99.89
N HIS A 77 -5.55 14.90 -101.18
CA HIS A 77 -4.69 15.32 -102.28
C HIS A 77 -4.30 16.82 -102.19
N ASP A 78 -3.03 17.14 -102.46
CA ASP A 78 -2.42 18.49 -102.32
C ASP A 78 -3.23 19.61 -102.99
N ASN A 79 -3.65 19.42 -104.25
CA ASN A 79 -4.47 20.39 -104.98
C ASN A 79 -5.83 20.66 -104.34
N ILE A 80 -6.46 19.64 -103.74
CA ILE A 80 -7.72 19.78 -103.02
C ILE A 80 -7.48 20.50 -101.69
N MET A 81 -6.36 20.22 -101.02
CA MET A 81 -5.97 20.95 -99.81
C MET A 81 -5.69 22.44 -100.05
N LEU A 82 -4.99 22.79 -101.12
CA LEU A 82 -4.77 24.19 -101.53
C LEU A 82 -6.10 24.91 -101.79
N TRP A 83 -7.06 24.23 -102.40
CA TRP A 83 -8.40 24.77 -102.60
C TRP A 83 -9.18 24.90 -101.28
N LEU A 84 -9.16 23.88 -100.41
CA LEU A 84 -9.84 23.91 -99.10
C LEU A 84 -9.34 25.04 -98.18
N GLN A 85 -8.08 25.49 -98.34
CA GLN A 85 -7.56 26.67 -97.65
C GLN A 85 -8.28 27.97 -98.07
N THR A 86 -8.76 28.05 -99.31
CA THR A 86 -9.55 29.20 -99.81
C THR A 86 -11.03 29.13 -99.45
N GLU A 87 -11.54 27.97 -99.02
CA GLU A 87 -12.97 27.72 -98.76
C GLU A 87 -13.22 27.16 -97.33
N PRO A 88 -13.11 27.99 -96.28
CA PRO A 88 -13.10 27.54 -94.88
C PRO A 88 -14.44 26.94 -94.40
N LEU A 89 -15.56 27.33 -95.00
CA LEU A 89 -16.89 26.78 -94.66
C LEU A 89 -17.03 25.32 -95.13
N ILE A 90 -16.53 25.01 -96.33
CA ILE A 90 -16.52 23.65 -96.88
C ILE A 90 -15.55 22.77 -96.09
N PHE A 91 -14.39 23.31 -95.72
CA PHE A 91 -13.42 22.59 -94.91
C PHE A 91 -13.96 22.23 -93.52
N LYS A 92 -14.66 23.16 -92.86
CA LYS A 92 -15.34 22.91 -91.58
C LYS A 92 -16.42 21.83 -91.71
N TRP A 93 -17.11 21.77 -92.85
CA TRP A 93 -18.10 20.73 -93.14
C TRP A 93 -17.47 19.36 -93.40
N LEU A 94 -16.37 19.27 -94.16
CA LEU A 94 -15.65 18.00 -94.33
C LEU A 94 -15.15 17.45 -92.98
N LYS A 95 -14.68 18.33 -92.08
CA LYS A 95 -14.35 17.95 -90.69
C LYS A 95 -15.57 17.41 -89.92
N SER A 96 -16.75 18.00 -90.07
CA SER A 96 -17.97 17.51 -89.41
C SER A 96 -18.47 16.17 -89.98
N LEU A 97 -18.07 15.80 -91.20
CA LEU A 97 -18.32 14.51 -91.82
C LEU A 97 -17.32 13.41 -91.42
N GLY A 98 -16.27 13.75 -90.67
CA GLY A 98 -15.33 12.78 -90.08
C GLY A 98 -13.91 12.81 -90.63
N VAL A 99 -13.55 13.80 -91.46
CA VAL A 99 -12.14 14.02 -91.86
C VAL A 99 -11.36 14.54 -90.65
N MET A 100 -10.32 13.81 -90.25
CA MET A 100 -9.51 14.12 -89.06
C MET A 100 -8.11 14.62 -89.46
N GLU A 101 -7.52 15.49 -88.65
CA GLU A 101 -6.10 15.82 -88.74
C GLU A 101 -5.27 14.71 -88.08
N LYS A 102 -4.14 14.32 -88.68
CA LYS A 102 -3.23 13.35 -88.07
C LYS A 102 -2.43 14.03 -86.95
N THR A 103 -2.85 13.81 -85.71
CA THR A 103 -2.13 14.26 -84.51
C THR A 103 -1.23 13.15 -83.95
N ASP A 104 -0.15 13.53 -83.26
CA ASP A 104 0.76 12.60 -82.58
C ASP A 104 0.02 11.63 -81.65
N GLU A 105 -1.07 12.08 -81.03
CA GLU A 105 -1.95 11.26 -80.19
C GLU A 105 -2.64 10.11 -80.94
N ILE A 106 -3.07 10.31 -82.19
CA ILE A 106 -3.70 9.26 -83.00
C ILE A 106 -2.66 8.19 -83.35
N PHE A 107 -1.45 8.61 -83.71
CA PHE A 107 -0.35 7.70 -84.01
C PHE A 107 0.01 6.82 -82.80
N ILE A 108 0.14 7.43 -81.62
CA ILE A 108 0.45 6.70 -80.38
C ILE A 108 -0.66 5.68 -80.06
N ASN A 109 -1.94 6.09 -80.15
CA ASN A 109 -3.07 5.21 -79.87
C ASN A 109 -3.20 4.04 -80.86
N GLN A 110 -2.88 4.23 -82.13
CA GLN A 110 -3.09 3.20 -83.16
C GLN A 110 -1.86 2.33 -83.45
N LYS A 111 -0.64 2.84 -83.25
CA LYS A 111 0.60 2.14 -83.63
C LYS A 111 1.44 1.70 -82.42
N ILE A 112 1.59 2.55 -81.41
CA ILE A 112 2.47 2.28 -80.27
C ILE A 112 1.73 1.49 -79.19
N ILE A 113 0.58 1.98 -78.69
CA ILE A 113 -0.16 1.34 -77.60
C ILE A 113 -0.50 -0.14 -77.89
N PRO A 114 -1.03 -0.52 -79.07
CA PRO A 114 -1.36 -1.92 -79.36
C PRO A 114 -0.17 -2.87 -79.40
N ARG A 115 1.05 -2.32 -79.54
CA ARG A 115 2.31 -3.09 -79.64
C ARG A 115 3.30 -2.69 -78.55
N VAL A 116 2.85 -2.07 -77.45
CA VAL A 116 3.72 -1.41 -76.46
C VAL A 116 4.85 -2.31 -75.93
N HIS A 117 4.59 -3.60 -75.77
CA HIS A 117 5.58 -4.59 -75.31
C HIS A 117 6.72 -4.87 -76.31
N ASN A 118 6.45 -4.69 -77.61
CA ASN A 118 7.33 -5.15 -78.70
C ASN A 118 7.66 -4.04 -79.71
N TYR A 119 7.13 -2.83 -79.55
CA TYR A 119 7.33 -1.72 -80.49
C TYR A 119 8.78 -1.20 -80.46
N ILE A 120 9.36 -1.13 -79.26
CA ILE A 120 10.74 -0.67 -79.06
C ILE A 120 11.73 -1.83 -79.27
N THR A 121 12.73 -1.54 -80.10
CA THR A 121 13.91 -2.36 -80.45
C THR A 121 15.17 -1.55 -80.15
N LEU A 122 16.34 -2.18 -80.17
CA LEU A 122 17.60 -1.50 -79.85
C LEU A 122 17.89 -0.32 -80.79
N GLU A 123 17.44 -0.42 -82.05
CA GLU A 123 17.67 0.59 -83.09
C GLU A 123 16.71 1.79 -82.99
N ASN A 124 15.43 1.55 -82.66
CA ASN A 124 14.42 2.60 -82.64
C ASN A 124 14.16 3.22 -81.25
N ALA A 125 14.76 2.69 -80.17
CA ALA A 125 14.51 3.11 -78.79
C ALA A 125 14.78 4.61 -78.53
N LEU A 126 15.99 5.09 -78.82
CA LEU A 126 16.36 6.49 -78.59
C LEU A 126 15.56 7.47 -79.46
N PRO A 127 15.45 7.26 -80.80
CA PRO A 127 14.66 8.14 -81.65
C PRO A 127 13.19 8.21 -81.22
N THR A 128 12.59 7.08 -80.86
CA THR A 128 11.17 7.03 -80.46
C THR A 128 10.93 7.74 -79.14
N VAL A 129 11.75 7.49 -78.11
CA VAL A 129 11.60 8.12 -76.80
C VAL A 129 11.83 9.63 -76.89
N LYS A 130 12.82 10.07 -77.68
CA LYS A 130 13.07 11.50 -77.94
C LYS A 130 11.88 12.18 -78.64
N LYS A 131 11.24 11.51 -79.61
CA LYS A 131 10.02 12.01 -80.26
C LYS A 131 8.85 12.12 -79.27
N LEU A 132 8.59 11.07 -78.49
CA LEU A 132 7.54 11.08 -77.46
C LEU A 132 7.75 12.20 -76.43
N PHE A 133 9.00 12.44 -76.03
CA PHE A 133 9.33 13.53 -75.12
C PHE A 133 9.08 14.91 -75.73
N ASN A 134 9.44 15.12 -76.99
CA ASN A 134 9.20 16.40 -77.69
C ASN A 134 7.70 16.71 -77.81
N SER A 135 6.88 15.72 -78.17
CA SER A 135 5.42 15.88 -78.26
C SER A 135 4.79 16.12 -76.87
N PHE A 136 5.32 15.49 -75.81
CA PHE A 136 4.96 15.81 -74.42
C PHE A 136 5.30 17.26 -74.06
N GLN A 137 6.49 17.75 -74.41
CA GLN A 137 6.91 19.12 -74.14
C GLN A 137 6.04 20.17 -74.86
N ARG A 138 5.53 19.85 -76.05
CA ARG A 138 4.60 20.71 -76.82
C ARG A 138 3.17 20.67 -76.28
N GLY A 139 2.85 19.80 -75.32
CA GLY A 139 1.51 19.64 -74.77
C GLY A 139 0.54 18.87 -75.68
N GLU A 140 1.07 18.20 -76.71
CA GLU A 140 0.31 17.43 -77.71
C GLU A 140 -0.08 16.03 -77.18
N ILE A 141 0.59 15.57 -76.13
CA ILE A 141 0.31 14.31 -75.44
C ILE A 141 -0.12 14.61 -74.00
N HIS A 142 -1.33 14.18 -73.63
CA HIS A 142 -1.84 14.30 -72.26
C HIS A 142 -1.33 13.17 -71.34
N ASN A 143 -1.26 13.43 -70.04
CA ASN A 143 -0.75 12.50 -69.02
C ASN A 143 -1.43 11.12 -69.05
N GLU A 144 -2.73 11.05 -69.32
CA GLU A 144 -3.48 9.79 -69.43
C GLU A 144 -2.95 8.88 -70.56
N LEU A 145 -2.46 9.46 -71.65
CA LEU A 145 -1.89 8.71 -72.76
C LEU A 145 -0.52 8.15 -72.41
N LEU A 146 0.32 8.92 -71.71
CA LEU A 146 1.64 8.48 -71.24
C LEU A 146 1.53 7.32 -70.24
N HIS A 147 0.54 7.35 -69.35
CA HIS A 147 0.32 6.24 -68.41
C HIS A 147 0.01 4.90 -69.11
N LYS A 148 -0.62 4.94 -70.30
CA LYS A 148 -0.86 3.73 -71.12
C LYS A 148 0.41 3.18 -71.78
N LEU A 149 1.50 3.95 -71.77
CA LEU A 149 2.82 3.57 -72.29
C LEU A 149 3.76 3.02 -71.20
N ASN A 150 3.25 2.70 -70.02
CA ASN A 150 4.07 2.17 -68.91
C ASN A 150 4.85 0.87 -69.23
N LYS A 151 4.38 0.09 -70.21
CA LYS A 151 5.05 -1.13 -70.67
C LYS A 151 6.07 -0.91 -71.78
N LEU A 152 6.26 0.33 -72.21
CA LEU A 152 7.22 0.70 -73.25
C LEU A 152 8.64 0.36 -72.79
N LYS A 153 9.43 -0.31 -73.62
CA LYS A 153 10.81 -0.69 -73.25
C LYS A 153 11.76 0.51 -73.34
N LEU A 154 12.61 0.67 -72.33
CA LEU A 154 13.62 1.69 -72.20
C LEU A 154 15.00 1.04 -71.92
N PHE A 155 16.07 1.78 -72.14
CA PHE A 155 17.43 1.32 -71.87
C PHE A 155 17.71 1.24 -70.37
N SER A 156 18.21 0.10 -69.92
CA SER A 156 18.81 -0.09 -68.60
C SER A 156 20.27 0.38 -68.58
N LEU A 157 20.90 0.47 -67.40
CA LEU A 157 22.35 0.76 -67.28
C LEU A 157 23.23 -0.23 -68.07
N GLU A 158 22.82 -1.50 -68.18
CA GLU A 158 23.52 -2.51 -69.01
C GLU A 158 23.19 -2.44 -70.51
N ASN A 159 22.54 -1.38 -70.99
CA ASN A 159 22.09 -1.23 -72.38
C ASN A 159 21.10 -2.31 -72.87
N THR A 160 20.38 -2.95 -71.94
CA THR A 160 19.29 -3.88 -72.26
C THR A 160 17.94 -3.15 -72.29
N LEU A 161 16.93 -3.74 -72.94
CA LEU A 161 15.60 -3.15 -73.07
C LEU A 161 14.64 -3.73 -72.03
N VAL A 162 14.22 -2.89 -71.08
CA VAL A 162 13.34 -3.26 -69.97
C VAL A 162 12.11 -2.35 -69.96
N SER A 163 10.93 -2.87 -69.63
CA SER A 163 9.71 -2.06 -69.56
C SER A 163 9.84 -0.93 -68.53
N ALA A 164 9.31 0.24 -68.87
CA ALA A 164 9.43 1.44 -68.04
C ALA A 164 8.93 1.24 -66.60
N ASP A 165 7.85 0.48 -66.41
CA ASP A 165 7.28 0.20 -65.10
C ASP A 165 8.11 -0.74 -64.21
N GLU A 166 9.11 -1.42 -64.77
CA GLU A 166 10.04 -2.30 -64.05
C GLU A 166 11.39 -1.63 -63.77
N LEU A 167 11.60 -0.40 -64.25
CA LEU A 167 12.83 0.35 -64.06
C LEU A 167 12.74 1.31 -62.88
N TYR A 168 13.87 1.46 -62.20
CA TYR A 168 14.13 2.47 -61.18
C TYR A 168 15.02 3.57 -61.77
N PHE A 169 14.89 4.79 -61.28
CA PHE A 169 15.81 5.86 -61.66
C PHE A 169 17.22 5.58 -61.14
N SER A 170 18.23 5.78 -61.99
CA SER A 170 19.63 5.82 -61.58
C SER A 170 19.97 7.14 -60.88
N ASP A 171 21.06 7.19 -60.12
CA ASP A 171 21.46 8.35 -59.32
C ASP A 171 21.65 9.63 -60.16
N GLU A 172 21.99 9.52 -61.44
CA GLU A 172 22.12 10.66 -62.37
C GLU A 172 20.80 11.42 -62.55
N TYR A 173 19.64 10.77 -62.34
CA TYR A 173 18.31 11.40 -62.36
C TYR A 173 17.91 12.01 -61.01
N LEU A 174 18.78 11.98 -60.00
CA LEU A 174 18.52 12.45 -58.63
C LEU A 174 17.19 11.90 -58.07
N PRO A 175 17.03 10.56 -57.95
CA PRO A 175 15.80 9.94 -57.45
C PRO A 175 15.51 10.32 -56.00
N ARG A 176 14.25 10.16 -55.57
CA ARG A 176 13.90 10.33 -54.14
C ARG A 176 14.60 9.29 -53.27
N LEU A 177 14.63 8.05 -53.76
CA LEU A 177 15.35 6.93 -53.15
C LEU A 177 16.56 6.57 -54.03
N SER A 178 17.77 6.87 -53.56
CA SER A 178 19.01 6.49 -54.23
C SER A 178 19.36 5.06 -53.89
N LEU A 179 19.40 4.20 -54.91
CA LEU A 179 19.61 2.76 -54.75
C LEU A 179 20.92 2.28 -55.38
N ASN A 180 21.59 3.07 -56.23
CA ASN A 180 22.82 2.65 -56.93
C ASN A 180 24.01 2.43 -56.00
N ASN A 181 23.99 3.00 -54.78
CA ASN A 181 25.07 2.85 -53.78
C ASN A 181 25.15 1.45 -53.18
N PHE A 182 24.17 0.58 -53.46
CA PHE A 182 24.15 -0.81 -53.04
C PHE A 182 24.35 -1.66 -54.29
N ASP A 183 25.12 -2.75 -54.22
CA ASP A 183 25.44 -3.64 -55.36
C ASP A 183 24.18 -4.38 -55.87
N LEU A 184 23.24 -3.63 -56.44
CA LEU A 184 21.95 -4.07 -56.94
C LEU A 184 22.04 -4.40 -58.43
N ASN A 185 21.07 -5.16 -58.93
CA ASN A 185 21.01 -5.51 -60.35
C ASN A 185 20.81 -4.26 -61.22
N THR A 186 21.88 -3.85 -61.90
CA THR A 186 21.99 -2.71 -62.82
C THR A 186 21.01 -2.75 -63.99
N THR A 187 20.51 -3.94 -64.40
CA THR A 187 19.45 -4.05 -65.42
C THR A 187 18.12 -3.41 -65.00
N LYS A 188 17.90 -3.22 -63.70
CA LYS A 188 16.68 -2.62 -63.16
C LYS A 188 16.75 -1.10 -63.06
N PHE A 189 17.83 -0.46 -63.52
CA PHE A 189 18.02 0.99 -63.45
C PHE A 189 18.00 1.64 -64.82
N LEU A 190 17.28 2.76 -64.95
CA LEU A 190 17.16 3.54 -66.17
C LEU A 190 18.52 4.13 -66.57
N SER A 191 18.89 3.98 -67.84
CA SER A 191 20.15 4.50 -68.36
C SER A 191 20.18 6.04 -68.39
N PRO A 192 21.30 6.69 -68.03
CA PRO A 192 21.48 8.14 -68.16
C PRO A 192 21.64 8.60 -69.62
N ILE A 193 21.72 7.69 -70.59
CA ILE A 193 21.82 8.03 -72.02
C ILE A 193 20.70 8.99 -72.45
N TYR A 194 19.50 8.86 -71.90
CA TYR A 194 18.39 9.75 -72.23
C TYR A 194 18.59 11.20 -71.74
N LEU A 195 19.34 11.42 -70.66
CA LEU A 195 19.70 12.78 -70.21
C LEU A 195 20.66 13.46 -71.17
N ASN A 196 21.54 12.68 -71.81
CA ASN A 196 22.54 13.20 -72.76
C ASN A 196 21.94 13.46 -74.14
N GLU A 197 21.03 12.59 -74.60
CA GLU A 197 20.47 12.63 -75.96
C GLU A 197 19.26 13.57 -76.11
N ILE A 198 18.59 13.90 -75.00
CA ILE A 198 17.43 14.80 -74.97
C ILE A 198 17.90 16.17 -74.45
N ASN A 199 17.98 17.17 -75.34
CA ASN A 199 18.34 18.55 -74.99
C ASN A 199 17.22 19.26 -74.22
N ASN A 200 17.07 18.99 -72.92
CA ASN A 200 16.14 19.68 -72.04
C ASN A 200 16.62 19.69 -70.58
N ILE A 201 15.90 20.38 -69.69
CA ILE A 201 16.16 20.42 -68.26
C ILE A 201 15.94 19.00 -67.67
N PRO A 202 16.91 18.43 -66.93
CA PRO A 202 16.84 17.08 -66.36
C PRO A 202 15.53 16.78 -65.59
N ASN A 203 15.00 17.77 -64.86
CA ASN A 203 13.74 17.63 -64.12
C ASN A 203 12.54 17.33 -65.02
N LYS A 204 12.46 17.94 -66.22
CA LYS A 204 11.37 17.66 -67.18
C LYS A 204 11.48 16.27 -67.78
N ILE A 205 12.71 15.82 -68.02
CA ILE A 205 13.00 14.45 -68.51
C ILE A 205 12.58 13.44 -67.44
N LYS A 206 12.92 13.69 -66.18
CA LYS A 206 12.47 12.88 -65.04
C LYS A 206 10.94 12.85 -64.91
N GLU A 207 10.27 14.01 -65.02
CA GLU A 207 8.80 14.11 -65.00
C GLU A 207 8.15 13.24 -66.08
N PHE A 208 8.70 13.27 -67.30
CA PHE A 208 8.24 12.42 -68.39
C PHE A 208 8.37 10.92 -68.06
N PHE A 209 9.51 10.48 -67.54
CA PHE A 209 9.71 9.08 -67.17
C PHE A 209 8.86 8.65 -65.96
N LEU A 210 8.58 9.56 -65.02
CA LEU A 210 7.61 9.33 -63.94
C LEU A 210 6.20 9.08 -64.50
N LEU A 211 5.77 9.81 -65.53
CA LEU A 211 4.49 9.59 -66.20
C LEU A 211 4.44 8.24 -66.94
N LEU A 212 5.58 7.74 -67.43
CA LEU A 212 5.75 6.37 -67.94
C LEU A 212 5.84 5.31 -66.82
N ASN A 213 5.69 5.69 -65.55
CA ASN A 213 5.74 4.81 -64.38
C ASN A 213 7.12 4.22 -64.05
N VAL A 214 8.22 4.87 -64.45
CA VAL A 214 9.55 4.58 -63.90
C VAL A 214 9.55 4.87 -62.40
N GLN A 215 10.04 3.94 -61.59
CA GLN A 215 9.91 3.98 -60.14
C GLN A 215 10.96 4.90 -59.49
N GLU A 216 10.51 5.78 -58.61
CA GLU A 216 11.37 6.61 -57.75
C GLU A 216 11.42 6.14 -56.29
N ASP A 217 10.58 5.18 -55.92
CA ASP A 217 10.44 4.59 -54.58
C ASP A 217 10.17 3.08 -54.68
N ILE A 218 10.48 2.33 -53.62
CA ILE A 218 10.11 0.91 -53.51
C ILE A 218 8.62 0.83 -53.15
N LYS A 219 7.85 0.19 -54.02
CA LYS A 219 6.39 0.00 -53.88
C LYS A 219 6.05 -1.49 -53.83
N LEU A 220 4.86 -1.77 -53.29
CA LEU A 220 4.29 -3.11 -53.28
C LEU A 220 3.84 -3.47 -54.70
N ILE A 221 4.41 -4.53 -55.27
CA ILE A 221 4.09 -4.99 -56.62
C ILE A 221 3.49 -6.38 -56.61
N ARG A 222 2.77 -6.73 -57.67
CA ARG A 222 2.32 -8.11 -57.93
C ARG A 222 3.37 -8.83 -58.75
N PHE A 223 3.74 -10.04 -58.37
CA PHE A 223 4.64 -10.88 -59.16
C PHE A 223 3.89 -12.02 -59.86
N SER A 224 4.41 -12.45 -61.01
CA SER A 224 3.83 -13.54 -61.80
C SER A 224 4.31 -14.90 -61.31
N GLU A 225 3.49 -15.95 -61.50
CA GLU A 225 3.80 -17.32 -61.07
C GLU A 225 5.08 -17.88 -61.72
N ASP A 226 5.48 -17.37 -62.89
CA ASP A 226 6.62 -17.82 -63.69
C ASP A 226 7.99 -17.30 -63.21
N GLN A 227 8.03 -16.38 -62.25
CA GLN A 227 9.30 -15.87 -61.71
C GLN A 227 9.92 -16.86 -60.73
N HIS A 228 10.91 -17.62 -61.22
CA HIS A 228 11.72 -18.52 -60.41
C HIS A 228 12.79 -17.75 -59.63
N ASN A 229 12.49 -17.45 -58.37
CA ASN A 229 13.45 -16.99 -57.36
C ASN A 229 13.49 -18.03 -56.21
N GLU A 230 14.67 -18.28 -55.64
CA GLU A 230 14.86 -19.18 -54.49
C GLU A 230 13.92 -18.83 -53.32
N ILE A 231 13.76 -17.53 -53.03
CA ILE A 231 12.90 -17.05 -51.93
C ILE A 231 11.43 -17.36 -52.20
N VAL A 232 10.98 -17.13 -53.44
CA VAL A 232 9.60 -17.45 -53.86
C VAL A 232 9.38 -18.96 -53.77
N SER A 233 10.38 -19.76 -54.12
CA SER A 233 10.32 -21.23 -54.02
C SER A 233 10.23 -21.70 -52.57
N ALA A 234 11.03 -21.12 -51.66
CA ALA A 234 11.00 -21.41 -50.23
C ALA A 234 9.68 -20.99 -49.57
N TYR A 235 9.16 -19.81 -49.94
CA TYR A 235 7.84 -19.35 -49.52
C TYR A 235 6.74 -20.33 -49.95
N ARG A 236 6.73 -20.71 -51.24
CA ARG A 236 5.76 -21.68 -51.78
C ARG A 236 5.81 -22.99 -51.03
N PHE A 237 7.00 -23.58 -50.89
CA PHE A 237 7.18 -24.83 -50.16
C PHE A 237 6.61 -24.73 -48.75
N LYS A 238 6.87 -23.62 -48.04
CA LYS A 238 6.37 -23.46 -46.68
C LYS A 238 4.84 -23.34 -46.60
N GLN A 239 4.22 -22.63 -47.54
CA GLN A 239 2.76 -22.49 -47.57
C GLN A 239 2.05 -23.76 -48.03
N THR A 240 2.74 -24.66 -48.74
CA THR A 240 2.17 -25.90 -49.29
C THR A 240 2.59 -27.17 -48.55
N GLU A 241 3.44 -27.07 -47.52
CA GLU A 241 4.01 -28.19 -46.75
C GLU A 241 2.95 -29.15 -46.15
N ASN A 242 1.75 -28.64 -45.87
CA ASN A 242 0.64 -29.45 -45.34
C ASN A 242 -0.45 -29.76 -46.40
N LEU A 243 -0.19 -29.45 -47.67
CA LEU A 243 -1.17 -29.48 -48.77
C LEU A 243 -0.74 -30.41 -49.92
N PHE A 244 0.23 -31.30 -49.70
CA PHE A 244 0.71 -32.26 -50.70
C PHE A 244 -0.35 -33.26 -51.22
N GLN A 245 -1.51 -33.32 -50.57
CA GLN A 245 -2.64 -34.16 -50.96
C GLN A 245 -3.46 -33.63 -52.17
N TYR A 246 -3.20 -32.39 -52.60
CA TYR A 246 -3.91 -31.76 -53.72
C TYR A 246 -3.09 -31.85 -55.01
N ASN A 247 -3.76 -32.10 -56.14
CA ASN A 247 -3.12 -32.34 -57.45
C ASN A 247 -2.80 -31.05 -58.20
N SER A 248 -3.48 -29.94 -57.90
CA SER A 248 -3.17 -28.62 -58.45
C SER A 248 -3.27 -27.53 -57.39
N LEU A 249 -2.27 -26.63 -57.40
CA LEU A 249 -2.14 -25.49 -56.50
C LEU A 249 -1.89 -24.24 -57.33
N GLN A 250 -2.73 -23.22 -57.18
CA GLN A 250 -2.60 -21.95 -57.88
C GLN A 250 -2.65 -20.79 -56.89
N PHE A 251 -1.66 -19.89 -56.94
CA PHE A 251 -1.57 -18.75 -56.04
C PHE A 251 -2.28 -17.54 -56.65
N GLN A 252 -3.22 -16.94 -55.90
CA GLN A 252 -3.99 -15.79 -56.35
C GLN A 252 -3.56 -14.54 -55.58
N TYR A 253 -3.21 -13.48 -56.32
CA TYR A 253 -2.82 -12.16 -55.81
C TYR A 253 -1.49 -12.10 -55.04
N CYS A 254 -0.41 -12.62 -55.62
CA CYS A 254 0.91 -12.62 -54.98
C CYS A 254 1.56 -11.22 -54.93
N LEU A 255 1.82 -10.72 -53.71
CA LEU A 255 2.46 -9.44 -53.45
C LEU A 255 3.94 -9.63 -53.12
N THR A 256 4.80 -8.71 -53.55
CA THR A 256 6.22 -8.69 -53.16
C THR A 256 6.77 -7.28 -53.05
N LEU A 257 7.90 -7.16 -52.35
CA LEU A 257 8.72 -5.97 -52.31
C LEU A 257 9.99 -6.20 -53.14
N PRO A 258 10.27 -5.35 -54.14
CA PRO A 258 11.52 -5.40 -54.89
C PRO A 258 12.73 -5.29 -53.95
N PHE A 259 13.80 -6.04 -54.25
CA PHE A 259 15.07 -6.06 -53.49
C PHE A 259 14.97 -6.60 -52.05
N LEU A 260 13.83 -7.16 -51.64
CA LEU A 260 13.64 -7.69 -50.29
C LEU A 260 14.64 -8.80 -49.95
N ASP A 261 15.09 -9.57 -50.93
CA ASP A 261 16.09 -10.63 -50.81
C ASP A 261 17.44 -10.14 -50.29
N ILE A 262 17.87 -8.95 -50.71
CA ILE A 262 19.19 -8.37 -50.40
C ILE A 262 19.26 -7.92 -48.94
N THR A 263 18.11 -7.67 -48.31
CA THR A 263 18.03 -7.34 -46.87
C THR A 263 18.49 -8.48 -45.96
N GLN A 264 18.68 -9.70 -46.48
CA GLN A 264 19.22 -10.83 -45.70
C GLN A 264 20.75 -10.85 -45.65
N THR A 265 21.43 -10.25 -46.62
CA THR A 265 22.88 -10.39 -46.80
C THR A 265 23.62 -9.09 -46.54
N ASN A 266 22.97 -7.94 -46.71
CA ASN A 266 23.58 -6.62 -46.54
C ASN A 266 22.88 -5.81 -45.43
N TYR A 267 23.58 -5.60 -44.31
CA TYR A 267 23.06 -4.87 -43.15
C TYR A 267 22.78 -3.39 -43.46
N ASP A 268 23.70 -2.70 -44.13
CA ASP A 268 23.56 -1.28 -44.44
C ASP A 268 22.40 -1.06 -45.42
N PHE A 269 22.24 -1.96 -46.39
CA PHE A 269 21.08 -1.95 -47.27
C PHE A 269 19.78 -2.25 -46.51
N ALA A 270 19.75 -3.24 -45.62
CA ALA A 270 18.56 -3.54 -44.83
C ALA A 270 18.13 -2.35 -43.96
N LEU A 271 19.10 -1.63 -43.36
CA LEU A 271 18.87 -0.41 -42.59
C LEU A 271 18.24 0.67 -43.47
N TYR A 272 18.83 0.93 -44.65
CA TYR A 272 18.33 1.90 -45.61
C TYR A 272 16.94 1.52 -46.16
N PHE A 273 16.78 0.27 -46.59
CA PHE A 273 15.54 -0.29 -47.14
C PHE A 273 14.37 -0.09 -46.18
N TRP A 274 14.47 -0.57 -44.93
CA TRP A 274 13.38 -0.48 -43.97
C TRP A 274 13.12 0.95 -43.47
N GLN A 275 14.14 1.82 -43.43
CA GLN A 275 13.95 3.24 -43.13
C GLN A 275 13.07 3.94 -44.15
N HIS A 276 13.13 3.55 -45.43
CA HIS A 276 12.37 4.19 -46.51
C HIS A 276 11.04 3.48 -46.82
N VAL A 277 11.03 2.14 -46.86
CA VAL A 277 9.84 1.33 -47.23
C VAL A 277 8.66 1.54 -46.29
N ILE A 278 8.93 1.79 -45.01
CA ILE A 278 7.88 2.00 -44.00
C ILE A 278 7.04 3.25 -44.31
N TYR A 279 7.62 4.26 -44.97
CA TYR A 279 6.94 5.49 -45.35
C TYR A 279 6.41 5.49 -46.79
N SER A 280 7.00 4.70 -47.70
CA SER A 280 6.63 4.72 -49.12
C SER A 280 5.40 3.87 -49.45
N ILE A 281 5.01 2.92 -48.60
CA ILE A 281 3.98 1.91 -48.94
C ILE A 281 2.68 2.10 -48.17
N ASN A 282 1.54 1.93 -48.86
CA ASN A 282 0.23 1.81 -48.23
C ASN A 282 0.14 0.47 -47.46
N SER A 283 0.30 0.56 -46.14
CA SER A 283 0.44 -0.61 -45.27
C SER A 283 -0.76 -1.56 -45.24
N ASN A 284 -1.97 -1.13 -45.64
CA ASN A 284 -3.20 -1.92 -45.49
C ASN A 284 -3.11 -3.32 -46.15
N GLN A 285 -2.42 -3.40 -47.28
CA GLN A 285 -2.28 -4.64 -48.06
C GLN A 285 -1.23 -5.62 -47.49
N LEU A 286 -0.34 -5.17 -46.59
CA LEU A 286 0.76 -5.98 -46.06
C LEU A 286 0.32 -7.07 -45.08
N ASN A 287 -0.86 -6.93 -44.47
CA ASN A 287 -1.42 -7.92 -43.54
C ASN A 287 -2.57 -8.73 -44.17
N GLU A 288 -2.93 -8.45 -45.41
CA GLU A 288 -3.96 -9.20 -46.12
C GLU A 288 -3.44 -10.59 -46.47
N LYS A 289 -4.26 -11.61 -46.20
CA LYS A 289 -3.95 -13.00 -46.56
C LYS A 289 -4.16 -13.21 -48.05
N GLU A 290 -3.18 -13.82 -48.69
CA GLU A 290 -3.28 -14.29 -50.06
C GLU A 290 -4.21 -15.51 -50.14
N THR A 291 -4.74 -15.80 -51.33
CA THR A 291 -5.65 -16.94 -51.52
C THR A 291 -4.98 -17.98 -52.40
N LEU A 292 -4.86 -19.20 -51.88
CA LEU A 292 -4.37 -20.37 -52.57
C LEU A 292 -5.56 -21.21 -53.02
N ILE A 293 -5.68 -21.45 -54.33
CA ILE A 293 -6.72 -22.28 -54.93
C ILE A 293 -6.18 -23.70 -55.05
N CYS A 294 -6.86 -24.65 -54.41
CA CYS A 294 -6.56 -26.08 -54.47
C CYS A 294 -7.61 -26.78 -55.35
N ASN A 295 -7.17 -27.59 -56.32
CA ASN A 295 -8.03 -28.38 -57.22
C ASN A 295 -9.20 -27.58 -57.84
N GLN A 296 -9.00 -26.30 -58.17
CA GLN A 296 -9.98 -25.40 -58.79
C GLN A 296 -11.28 -25.15 -57.98
N GLN A 297 -11.37 -25.56 -56.70
CA GLN A 297 -12.60 -25.41 -55.89
C GLN A 297 -12.37 -24.99 -54.42
N GLN A 298 -11.26 -25.36 -53.79
CA GLN A 298 -10.99 -25.02 -52.38
C GLN A 298 -10.09 -23.80 -52.24
N LEU A 299 -10.50 -22.83 -51.42
CA LEU A 299 -9.76 -21.59 -51.16
C LEU A 299 -9.10 -21.64 -49.78
N HIS A 300 -7.78 -21.65 -49.74
CA HIS A 300 -6.99 -21.56 -48.51
C HIS A 300 -6.41 -20.14 -48.37
N LYS A 301 -6.50 -19.55 -47.18
CA LYS A 301 -5.89 -18.25 -46.88
C LYS A 301 -4.47 -18.46 -46.36
N ILE A 302 -3.48 -17.90 -47.06
CA ILE A 302 -2.05 -18.00 -46.72
C ILE A 302 -1.46 -16.62 -46.41
N ASP A 303 -0.35 -16.59 -45.70
CA ASP A 303 0.40 -15.34 -45.48
C ASP A 303 0.95 -14.83 -46.80
N ASN A 304 0.92 -13.51 -47.05
CA ASN A 304 1.63 -12.97 -48.21
C ASN A 304 3.16 -13.06 -48.05
N LEU A 305 3.87 -12.93 -49.17
CA LEU A 305 5.33 -13.14 -49.19
C LEU A 305 6.09 -12.16 -48.25
N PRO A 306 5.88 -10.83 -48.28
CA PRO A 306 6.55 -9.91 -47.35
C PRO A 306 6.29 -10.26 -45.87
N TYR A 307 5.04 -10.59 -45.52
CA TYR A 307 4.63 -10.93 -44.16
C TYR A 307 5.26 -12.22 -43.64
N TRP A 308 5.39 -13.23 -44.51
CA TRP A 308 6.12 -14.46 -44.21
C TRP A 308 7.62 -14.20 -44.11
N PHE A 309 8.19 -13.42 -45.04
CA PHE A 309 9.62 -13.21 -45.17
C PHE A 309 10.23 -12.63 -43.91
N VAL A 310 9.63 -11.57 -43.36
CA VAL A 310 10.15 -10.90 -42.16
C VAL A 310 10.15 -11.79 -40.91
N ARG A 311 9.26 -12.80 -40.86
CA ARG A 311 9.18 -13.76 -39.74
C ARG A 311 10.06 -14.98 -39.94
N ALA A 312 10.26 -15.41 -41.18
CA ALA A 312 10.97 -16.63 -41.50
C ALA A 312 12.48 -16.39 -41.66
N ARG A 313 12.89 -15.18 -42.07
CA ARG A 313 14.24 -14.89 -42.51
C ARG A 313 14.86 -13.75 -41.70
N SER A 314 16.18 -13.82 -41.54
CA SER A 314 16.96 -12.78 -40.88
C SER A 314 17.14 -11.59 -41.82
N CYS A 315 16.26 -10.60 -41.72
CA CYS A 315 16.24 -9.45 -42.64
C CYS A 315 16.00 -8.11 -41.95
N ILE A 316 15.84 -8.13 -40.62
CA ILE A 316 15.58 -6.93 -39.82
C ILE A 316 16.89 -6.51 -39.15
N PRO A 317 17.38 -5.28 -39.41
CA PRO A 317 18.60 -4.76 -38.81
C PRO A 317 18.40 -4.36 -37.34
N THR A 318 19.36 -4.73 -36.49
CA THR A 318 19.32 -4.48 -35.05
C THR A 318 20.45 -3.59 -34.55
N THR A 319 20.28 -2.96 -33.38
CA THR A 319 21.31 -2.11 -32.74
C THR A 319 22.61 -2.87 -32.44
N THR A 320 22.55 -4.19 -32.30
CA THR A 320 23.70 -5.10 -32.16
C THR A 320 24.45 -5.37 -33.48
N LYS A 321 24.09 -4.68 -34.58
CA LYS A 321 24.60 -4.88 -35.95
C LYS A 321 24.36 -6.27 -36.53
N GLN A 322 23.29 -6.94 -36.10
CA GLN A 322 22.89 -8.25 -36.60
C GLN A 322 21.63 -8.12 -37.45
N LEU A 323 21.45 -9.06 -38.37
CA LEU A 323 20.18 -9.26 -39.08
C LEU A 323 19.44 -10.41 -38.40
N LEU A 324 18.23 -10.13 -37.93
CA LEU A 324 17.38 -11.11 -37.24
C LEU A 324 15.99 -11.16 -37.87
N LYS A 325 15.24 -12.20 -37.49
CA LYS A 325 13.81 -12.32 -37.83
C LYS A 325 13.03 -11.29 -37.01
N SER A 326 11.93 -10.79 -37.55
CA SER A 326 11.13 -9.77 -36.87
C SER A 326 10.62 -10.20 -35.49
N THR A 327 10.34 -11.49 -35.28
CA THR A 327 9.88 -12.03 -34.00
C THR A 327 10.96 -12.05 -32.91
N ASP A 328 12.24 -11.98 -33.28
CA ASP A 328 13.37 -12.01 -32.36
C ASP A 328 13.89 -10.61 -32.02
N VAL A 329 13.35 -9.58 -32.68
CA VAL A 329 13.76 -8.17 -32.55
C VAL A 329 12.85 -7.42 -31.59
N PHE A 330 13.45 -6.57 -30.75
CA PHE A 330 12.74 -5.69 -29.83
C PHE A 330 12.29 -4.39 -30.51
N SER A 331 11.13 -3.87 -30.10
CA SER A 331 10.61 -2.58 -30.56
C SER A 331 11.59 -1.45 -30.28
N SER A 332 11.62 -0.44 -31.15
CA SER A 332 12.45 0.76 -30.98
C SER A 332 12.16 1.51 -29.67
N ASP A 333 10.97 1.36 -29.08
CA ASP A 333 10.61 1.95 -27.78
C ASP A 333 11.51 1.45 -26.65
N LEU A 334 12.02 0.21 -26.77
CA LEU A 334 12.88 -0.42 -25.78
C LEU A 334 14.36 -0.01 -25.93
N LYS A 335 14.71 0.78 -26.96
CA LYS A 335 16.08 1.24 -27.23
C LYS A 335 16.68 2.01 -26.06
N LEU A 336 15.86 2.78 -25.34
CA LEU A 336 16.30 3.56 -24.17
C LEU A 336 16.73 2.70 -22.96
N ILE A 337 16.36 1.42 -22.96
CA ILE A 337 16.63 0.46 -21.89
C ILE A 337 17.69 -0.55 -22.33
N ALA A 338 17.55 -1.11 -23.54
CA ALA A 338 18.46 -2.12 -24.07
C ALA A 338 19.74 -1.55 -24.70
N GLY A 339 19.72 -0.30 -25.17
CA GLY A 339 20.85 0.32 -25.86
C GLY A 339 21.35 -0.49 -27.06
N ASP A 340 22.65 -0.78 -27.06
CA ASP A 340 23.37 -1.62 -28.03
C ASP A 340 23.58 -3.07 -27.54
N LEU A 341 23.05 -3.44 -26.37
CA LEU A 341 23.31 -4.73 -25.72
C LEU A 341 22.33 -5.83 -26.16
N LEU A 342 21.08 -5.47 -26.48
CA LEU A 342 20.06 -6.39 -26.99
C LEU A 342 19.61 -5.98 -28.39
N PRO A 343 19.11 -6.93 -29.21
CA PRO A 343 18.76 -6.68 -30.60
C PRO A 343 17.47 -5.85 -30.76
N VAL A 344 17.59 -4.54 -30.61
CA VAL A 344 16.50 -3.57 -30.84
C VAL A 344 16.48 -3.16 -32.31
N PHE A 345 15.30 -2.91 -32.88
CA PHE A 345 15.16 -2.44 -34.26
C PHE A 345 15.99 -1.15 -34.50
N ALA A 346 16.93 -1.22 -35.45
CA ALA A 346 17.94 -0.18 -35.65
C ALA A 346 17.45 1.06 -36.41
N CYS A 347 16.40 0.92 -37.21
CA CYS A 347 15.92 2.02 -38.04
C CYS A 347 15.31 3.14 -37.17
N THR A 348 15.67 4.38 -37.47
CA THR A 348 15.11 5.56 -36.80
C THR A 348 13.79 5.94 -37.45
N THR A 349 12.67 5.58 -36.82
CA THR A 349 11.35 6.07 -37.24
C THR A 349 10.97 7.31 -36.43
N SER A 350 10.72 8.43 -37.10
CA SER A 350 10.29 9.69 -36.47
C SER A 350 8.82 9.67 -36.05
N ILE A 351 8.04 8.68 -36.52
CA ILE A 351 6.62 8.49 -36.21
C ILE A 351 6.44 7.08 -35.63
N PRO A 352 5.63 6.91 -34.56
CA PRO A 352 5.27 5.59 -34.05
C PRO A 352 4.64 4.73 -35.14
N PHE A 353 4.93 3.42 -35.15
CA PHE A 353 4.32 2.53 -36.12
C PHE A 353 2.80 2.55 -36.06
N SER A 354 2.16 2.55 -37.24
CA SER A 354 0.74 2.26 -37.34
C SER A 354 0.45 0.85 -36.82
N ALA A 355 -0.79 0.60 -36.35
CA ALA A 355 -1.22 -0.72 -35.91
C ALA A 355 -0.97 -1.82 -36.97
N VAL A 356 -0.99 -1.42 -38.25
CA VAL A 356 -0.73 -2.28 -39.41
C VAL A 356 0.75 -2.72 -39.44
N TRP A 357 1.69 -1.80 -39.24
CA TRP A 357 3.13 -2.12 -39.17
C TRP A 357 3.50 -2.90 -37.91
N GLN A 358 2.87 -2.60 -36.77
CA GLN A 358 3.05 -3.39 -35.54
C GLN A 358 2.63 -4.85 -35.74
N ARG A 359 1.50 -5.09 -36.41
CA ARG A 359 1.04 -6.45 -36.76
C ARG A 359 1.92 -7.12 -37.81
N PHE A 360 2.47 -6.34 -38.75
CA PHE A 360 3.35 -6.85 -39.79
C PHE A 360 4.64 -7.42 -39.20
N PHE A 361 5.38 -6.62 -38.41
CA PHE A 361 6.65 -7.05 -37.82
C PHE A 361 6.48 -7.93 -36.59
N GLN A 362 5.54 -7.58 -35.70
CA GLN A 362 5.34 -8.27 -34.42
C GLN A 362 6.61 -8.31 -33.56
N PHE A 363 7.29 -7.16 -33.46
CA PHE A 363 8.44 -6.99 -32.57
C PHE A 363 8.06 -7.26 -31.11
N LYS A 364 9.04 -7.67 -30.32
CA LYS A 364 8.88 -7.79 -28.86
C LYS A 364 8.72 -6.39 -28.27
N THR A 365 7.54 -6.11 -27.73
CA THR A 365 7.19 -4.81 -27.14
C THR A 365 7.59 -4.70 -25.67
N GLU A 366 7.87 -5.83 -25.02
CA GLU A 366 8.24 -5.92 -23.61
C GLU A 366 9.39 -6.92 -23.43
N PHE A 367 10.20 -6.74 -22.38
CA PHE A 367 11.25 -7.67 -22.02
C PHE A 367 10.70 -8.79 -21.14
N SER A 368 11.10 -10.03 -21.41
CA SER A 368 10.87 -11.15 -20.48
C SER A 368 11.80 -11.07 -19.28
N ILE A 369 11.55 -11.86 -18.23
CA ILE A 369 12.45 -11.95 -17.06
C ILE A 369 13.86 -12.36 -17.49
N GLN A 370 13.96 -13.31 -18.43
CA GLN A 370 15.24 -13.78 -18.95
C GLN A 370 16.01 -12.68 -19.69
N ASP A 371 15.30 -11.84 -20.45
CA ASP A 371 15.91 -10.71 -21.17
C ASP A 371 16.47 -9.67 -20.18
N HIS A 372 15.76 -9.38 -19.09
CA HIS A 372 16.26 -8.49 -18.03
C HIS A 372 17.51 -9.06 -17.34
N ILE A 373 17.52 -10.36 -17.01
CA ILE A 373 18.68 -11.03 -16.43
C ILE A 373 19.88 -10.97 -17.38
N GLN A 374 19.66 -11.26 -18.66
CA GLN A 374 20.70 -11.17 -19.68
C GLN A 374 21.24 -9.73 -19.79
N LEU A 375 20.37 -8.73 -19.80
CA LEU A 375 20.75 -7.33 -19.88
C LEU A 375 21.59 -6.89 -18.68
N LEU A 376 21.22 -7.29 -17.46
CA LEU A 376 22.00 -7.02 -16.25
C LEU A 376 23.38 -7.69 -16.29
N ASN A 377 23.49 -8.93 -16.77
CA ASN A 377 24.77 -9.61 -16.93
C ASN A 377 25.67 -8.91 -17.96
N LEU A 378 25.12 -8.52 -19.11
CA LEU A 378 25.85 -7.80 -20.14
C LEU A 378 26.34 -6.43 -19.64
N LEU A 379 25.51 -5.72 -18.87
CA LEU A 379 25.89 -4.46 -18.22
C LEU A 379 27.02 -4.68 -17.21
N TYR A 380 26.92 -5.70 -16.37
CA TYR A 380 27.98 -6.06 -15.43
C TYR A 380 29.30 -6.39 -16.15
N ASP A 381 29.27 -7.24 -17.17
CA ASP A 381 30.48 -7.63 -17.90
C ASP A 381 31.18 -6.46 -18.59
N ARG A 382 30.39 -5.50 -19.09
CA ARG A 382 30.90 -4.27 -19.72
C ARG A 382 31.47 -3.30 -18.70
N LEU A 383 30.86 -3.17 -17.52
CA LEU A 383 31.15 -2.09 -16.56
C LEU A 383 32.03 -2.52 -15.38
N LYS A 384 32.26 -3.82 -15.14
CA LYS A 384 33.02 -4.33 -13.97
C LYS A 384 34.43 -3.74 -13.79
N ASN A 385 35.06 -3.23 -14.84
CA ASN A 385 36.42 -2.68 -14.83
C ASN A 385 36.48 -1.20 -15.24
N ILE A 386 35.35 -0.51 -15.33
CA ILE A 386 35.26 0.87 -15.84
C ILE A 386 34.61 1.75 -14.76
N SER A 387 35.08 2.99 -14.62
CA SER A 387 34.42 3.98 -13.78
C SER A 387 33.02 4.26 -14.33
N LEU A 388 31.99 4.08 -13.51
CA LEU A 388 30.60 4.31 -13.91
C LEU A 388 30.37 5.81 -14.21
N ASP A 389 29.77 6.12 -15.36
CA ASP A 389 29.26 7.45 -15.67
C ASP A 389 27.75 7.58 -15.39
N ASP A 390 27.23 8.80 -15.41
CA ASP A 390 25.82 9.11 -15.14
C ASP A 390 24.86 8.48 -16.17
N GLU A 391 25.32 8.24 -17.40
CA GLU A 391 24.50 7.70 -18.48
C GLU A 391 24.25 6.20 -18.28
N TYR A 392 25.30 5.44 -17.94
CA TYR A 392 25.19 4.02 -17.59
C TYR A 392 24.43 3.80 -16.29
N GLU A 393 24.59 4.68 -15.29
CA GLU A 393 23.76 4.62 -14.08
C GLU A 393 22.27 4.79 -14.44
N THR A 394 21.95 5.79 -15.25
CA THR A 394 20.58 6.04 -15.72
C THR A 394 20.03 4.84 -16.48
N CYS A 395 20.85 4.20 -17.31
CA CYS A 395 20.49 2.97 -18.02
C CYS A 395 20.15 1.83 -17.04
N ILE A 396 21.02 1.54 -16.08
CA ILE A 396 20.79 0.50 -15.04
C ILE A 396 19.48 0.77 -14.29
N GLN A 397 19.23 2.02 -13.90
CA GLN A 397 18.01 2.38 -13.19
C GLN A 397 16.75 2.16 -14.05
N ARG A 398 16.80 2.39 -15.37
CA ARG A 398 15.69 2.06 -16.29
C ARG A 398 15.46 0.56 -16.40
N VAL A 399 16.54 -0.24 -16.40
CA VAL A 399 16.44 -1.72 -16.36
C VAL A 399 15.75 -2.17 -15.08
N TYR A 400 16.12 -1.60 -13.92
CA TYR A 400 15.45 -1.88 -12.65
C TYR A 400 13.97 -1.49 -12.70
N THR A 401 13.62 -0.32 -13.23
CA THR A 401 12.22 0.11 -13.39
C THR A 401 11.42 -0.88 -14.25
N SER A 402 11.98 -1.30 -15.37
CA SER A 402 11.35 -2.27 -16.28
C SER A 402 11.16 -3.62 -15.60
N MET A 403 12.16 -4.09 -14.87
CA MET A 403 12.11 -5.38 -14.18
C MET A 403 11.13 -5.38 -13.01
N ILE A 404 11.06 -4.30 -12.22
CA ILE A 404 10.07 -4.14 -11.12
C ILE A 404 8.64 -4.25 -11.67
N LYS A 405 8.34 -3.58 -12.80
CA LYS A 405 7.04 -3.65 -13.47
C LYS A 405 6.76 -5.03 -14.06
N CYS A 406 7.79 -5.68 -14.61
CA CYS A 406 7.65 -7.03 -15.14
C CYS A 406 7.27 -8.00 -14.01
N LEU A 407 8.02 -7.99 -12.89
CA LEU A 407 7.81 -8.89 -11.75
C LEU A 407 6.47 -8.70 -11.05
N SER A 408 5.88 -7.50 -11.07
CA SER A 408 4.58 -7.25 -10.43
C SER A 408 3.41 -7.98 -11.10
N SER A 409 3.58 -8.42 -12.35
CA SER A 409 2.55 -9.13 -13.11
C SER A 409 2.55 -10.65 -12.93
N PHE A 410 3.56 -11.22 -12.24
CA PHE A 410 3.73 -12.67 -12.09
C PHE A 410 3.41 -13.18 -10.68
N ASP A 411 2.81 -14.37 -10.60
CA ASP A 411 2.60 -15.09 -9.35
C ASP A 411 3.89 -15.74 -8.82
N ARG A 412 4.00 -15.90 -7.49
CA ARG A 412 5.17 -16.49 -6.80
C ARG A 412 5.65 -17.84 -7.35
N LYS A 413 4.76 -18.70 -7.86
CA LYS A 413 5.13 -20.00 -8.46
C LYS A 413 6.00 -19.85 -9.73
N HIS A 414 5.88 -18.72 -10.42
CA HIS A 414 6.72 -18.40 -11.58
C HIS A 414 8.09 -17.84 -11.15
N PHE A 415 8.21 -17.25 -9.95
CA PHE A 415 9.51 -16.74 -9.48
C PHE A 415 10.54 -17.85 -9.33
N ASP A 416 10.18 -18.97 -8.69
CA ASP A 416 11.10 -20.08 -8.44
C ASP A 416 11.65 -20.71 -9.74
N GLN A 417 10.87 -20.66 -10.84
CA GLN A 417 11.29 -21.19 -12.13
C GLN A 417 12.40 -20.35 -12.80
N TYR A 418 12.34 -19.03 -12.66
CA TYR A 418 13.24 -18.08 -13.34
C TYR A 418 14.31 -17.49 -12.40
N GLN A 419 14.28 -17.86 -11.12
CA GLN A 419 15.23 -17.33 -10.15
C GLN A 419 16.67 -17.72 -10.56
N PRO A 420 17.62 -16.76 -10.57
CA PRO A 420 19.00 -17.05 -10.93
C PRO A 420 19.60 -18.10 -9.99
N LYS A 421 20.21 -19.15 -10.54
CA LYS A 421 20.92 -20.17 -9.74
C LYS A 421 22.20 -19.65 -9.09
N ALA A 422 22.75 -18.54 -9.61
CA ALA A 422 23.91 -17.84 -9.08
C ALA A 422 23.52 -16.39 -8.78
N PRO A 423 24.09 -15.75 -7.75
CA PRO A 423 23.76 -14.38 -7.39
C PRO A 423 24.16 -13.44 -8.53
N LEU A 424 23.22 -12.59 -8.95
CA LEU A 424 23.47 -11.54 -9.92
C LEU A 424 24.21 -10.38 -9.25
N TYR A 425 25.07 -9.71 -10.01
CA TYR A 425 25.81 -8.56 -9.55
C TYR A 425 24.99 -7.29 -9.83
N LEU A 426 24.66 -6.54 -8.77
CA LEU A 426 23.84 -5.34 -8.84
C LEU A 426 24.60 -4.13 -8.31
N LEU A 427 24.17 -2.93 -8.70
CA LEU A 427 24.86 -1.69 -8.38
C LEU A 427 24.70 -1.36 -6.90
N SER A 428 25.83 -1.20 -6.20
CA SER A 428 25.85 -0.83 -4.78
C SER A 428 26.07 0.66 -4.55
N THR A 429 25.72 1.15 -3.37
CA THR A 429 26.04 2.52 -2.93
C THR A 429 27.51 2.70 -2.55
N ILE A 430 28.26 1.62 -2.34
CA ILE A 430 29.68 1.67 -2.01
C ILE A 430 30.46 1.84 -3.31
N ASN A 431 31.10 3.00 -3.49
CA ASN A 431 31.95 3.32 -4.64
C ASN A 431 31.30 3.10 -6.02
N ASN A 432 29.97 2.97 -6.10
CA ASN A 432 29.25 2.50 -7.29
C ASN A 432 29.75 1.15 -7.84
N GLU A 433 30.22 0.27 -6.97
CA GLU A 433 30.71 -1.06 -7.34
C GLU A 433 29.55 -2.05 -7.48
N PHE A 434 29.72 -3.03 -8.36
CA PHE A 434 28.80 -4.14 -8.53
C PHE A 434 29.07 -5.22 -7.49
N LEU A 435 28.08 -5.50 -6.63
CA LEU A 435 28.17 -6.53 -5.59
C LEU A 435 27.13 -7.63 -5.83
N PRO A 436 27.39 -8.89 -5.40
CA PRO A 436 26.41 -9.96 -5.44
C PRO A 436 25.13 -9.56 -4.71
N SER A 437 23.96 -9.89 -5.27
CA SER A 437 22.66 -9.52 -4.69
C SER A 437 22.47 -9.99 -3.25
N THR A 438 23.07 -11.12 -2.87
CA THR A 438 23.05 -11.68 -1.51
C THR A 438 23.81 -10.84 -0.49
N ASN A 439 24.74 -9.99 -0.93
CA ASN A 439 25.54 -9.13 -0.07
C ASN A 439 24.94 -7.72 0.05
N LEU A 440 23.92 -7.42 -0.75
CA LEU A 440 23.24 -6.13 -0.73
C LEU A 440 22.12 -6.15 0.31
N VAL A 441 21.94 -5.00 0.94
CA VAL A 441 20.82 -4.76 1.87
C VAL A 441 20.06 -3.51 1.48
N ILE A 442 18.83 -3.38 1.97
CA ILE A 442 18.06 -2.14 1.83
C ILE A 442 17.19 -1.91 3.05
N SER A 443 16.99 -0.64 3.40
CA SER A 443 15.96 -0.23 4.34
C SER A 443 14.81 0.43 3.59
N LEU A 444 13.60 -0.13 3.71
CA LEU A 444 12.38 0.53 3.23
C LEU A 444 11.77 1.46 4.31
N ASN A 445 12.27 1.40 5.54
CA ASN A 445 11.82 2.28 6.61
C ASN A 445 12.53 3.63 6.49
N LYS A 446 11.76 4.70 6.27
CA LYS A 446 12.28 6.07 6.14
C LYS A 446 13.02 6.55 7.39
N ASP A 447 12.69 5.99 8.55
CA ASP A 447 13.34 6.32 9.81
C ASP A 447 14.73 5.67 9.95
N ILE A 448 15.06 4.68 9.12
CA ILE A 448 16.33 3.94 9.17
C ILE A 448 17.17 4.35 7.95
N ILE A 449 18.13 5.24 8.17
CA ILE A 449 19.12 5.67 7.17
C ILE A 449 20.39 4.85 7.39
N LEU A 450 20.66 3.93 6.47
CA LEU A 450 21.87 3.09 6.54
C LEU A 450 23.10 3.91 6.08
N PRO A 451 24.22 3.88 6.83
CA PRO A 451 25.45 4.58 6.43
C PRO A 451 26.05 4.06 5.12
N ASN A 452 26.84 4.91 4.44
CA ASN A 452 27.52 4.58 3.18
C ASN A 452 28.52 3.41 3.28
N GLN A 453 28.89 3.00 4.50
CA GLN A 453 29.77 1.85 4.76
C GLN A 453 29.05 0.51 4.59
N ILE A 454 27.71 0.52 4.58
CA ILE A 454 26.89 -0.67 4.39
C ILE A 454 26.61 -0.83 2.88
N PRO A 455 26.83 -2.03 2.31
CA PRO A 455 26.59 -2.29 0.89
C PRO A 455 25.09 -2.27 0.59
N GLN A 456 24.56 -1.10 0.23
CA GLN A 456 23.14 -0.95 -0.10
C GLN A 456 22.90 -1.06 -1.59
N LEU A 457 21.73 -1.58 -1.98
CA LEU A 457 21.29 -1.52 -3.38
C LEU A 457 21.09 -0.06 -3.80
N LYS A 458 21.79 0.39 -4.84
CA LYS A 458 21.64 1.75 -5.36
C LYS A 458 20.38 1.85 -6.21
N LEU A 459 19.41 2.65 -5.76
CA LEU A 459 18.15 2.88 -6.45
C LEU A 459 17.93 4.37 -6.71
N SER A 460 17.30 4.68 -7.84
CA SER A 460 16.76 6.01 -8.12
C SER A 460 15.59 6.35 -7.19
N THR A 461 15.27 7.65 -7.08
CA THR A 461 14.11 8.12 -6.31
C THR A 461 12.79 7.55 -6.81
N GLY A 462 12.69 7.22 -8.11
CA GLY A 462 11.53 6.55 -8.70
C GLY A 462 11.43 5.09 -8.27
N ASN A 463 12.52 4.33 -8.41
CA ASN A 463 12.54 2.89 -8.10
C ASN A 463 12.36 2.62 -6.59
N SER A 464 12.94 3.45 -5.73
CA SER A 464 12.80 3.33 -4.27
C SER A 464 11.38 3.60 -3.75
N ARG A 465 10.54 4.30 -4.53
CA ARG A 465 9.15 4.63 -4.18
C ARG A 465 8.12 3.73 -4.87
N ASP A 466 8.55 2.81 -5.73
CA ASP A 466 7.64 1.91 -6.43
C ASP A 466 7.03 0.89 -5.45
N SER A 467 5.70 0.74 -5.48
CA SER A 467 4.98 -0.19 -4.60
C SER A 467 5.37 -1.65 -4.83
N ASN A 468 5.87 -1.98 -6.02
CA ASN A 468 6.24 -3.34 -6.42
C ASN A 468 7.71 -3.68 -6.16
N LEU A 469 8.50 -2.75 -5.59
CA LEU A 469 9.91 -2.98 -5.28
C LEU A 469 10.14 -4.25 -4.44
N ILE A 470 9.19 -4.58 -3.56
CA ILE A 470 9.25 -5.80 -2.73
C ILE A 470 9.39 -7.07 -3.59
N CYS A 471 8.70 -7.15 -4.73
CA CYS A 471 8.81 -8.30 -5.63
C CYS A 471 10.22 -8.43 -6.23
N PHE A 472 10.87 -7.29 -6.51
CA PHE A 472 12.26 -7.26 -6.98
C PHE A 472 13.23 -7.70 -5.88
N LEU A 473 13.08 -7.20 -4.65
CA LEU A 473 13.93 -7.58 -3.53
C LEU A 473 13.82 -9.08 -3.23
N ASP A 474 12.59 -9.61 -3.20
CA ASP A 474 12.31 -11.04 -3.01
C ASP A 474 12.94 -11.89 -4.13
N PHE A 475 12.79 -11.49 -5.39
CA PHE A 475 13.34 -12.23 -6.54
C PHE A 475 14.87 -12.38 -6.47
N PHE A 476 15.57 -11.33 -6.04
CA PHE A 476 17.03 -11.31 -5.93
C PHE A 476 17.59 -11.73 -4.57
N ASN A 477 16.73 -12.12 -3.62
CA ASN A 477 17.09 -12.44 -2.22
C ASN A 477 17.87 -11.31 -1.51
N ILE A 478 17.46 -10.06 -1.73
CA ILE A 478 18.08 -8.89 -1.10
C ILE A 478 17.46 -8.70 0.29
N ARG A 479 18.30 -8.69 1.34
CA ARG A 479 17.82 -8.62 2.72
C ARG A 479 17.29 -7.21 3.04
N GLN A 480 16.05 -7.15 3.53
CA GLN A 480 15.48 -5.93 4.10
C GLN A 480 15.92 -5.77 5.56
N ILE A 481 16.48 -4.62 5.91
CA ILE A 481 16.86 -4.29 7.29
C ILE A 481 15.72 -3.52 7.95
N GLY A 482 15.14 -4.12 8.97
CA GLY A 482 14.18 -3.50 9.88
C GLY A 482 14.81 -3.10 11.21
N ILE A 483 14.00 -2.50 12.08
CA ILE A 483 14.47 -2.10 13.43
C ILE A 483 14.85 -3.31 14.29
N ASN A 484 14.24 -4.48 14.03
CA ASN A 484 14.50 -5.72 14.74
C ASN A 484 15.82 -6.40 14.31
N ASP A 485 16.40 -6.00 13.17
CA ASP A 485 17.70 -6.49 12.70
C ASP A 485 18.86 -5.70 13.30
N LEU A 486 18.58 -4.61 14.01
CA LEU A 486 19.57 -3.76 14.66
C LEU A 486 19.70 -4.14 16.14
N THR A 487 20.93 -4.07 16.64
CA THR A 487 21.24 -4.46 18.02
C THR A 487 21.67 -3.26 18.86
N LEU A 488 21.40 -3.36 20.16
CA LEU A 488 21.99 -2.50 21.17
C LEU A 488 23.41 -2.98 21.50
N THR A 489 24.33 -2.07 21.75
CA THR A 489 25.67 -2.43 22.22
C THR A 489 25.62 -2.98 23.64
N SER A 490 26.58 -3.82 23.99
CA SER A 490 26.68 -4.41 25.33
C SER A 490 27.03 -3.39 26.43
N ASN A 491 27.56 -2.21 26.07
CA ASN A 491 28.11 -1.21 26.98
C ASN A 491 27.18 -0.01 27.20
N ILE A 492 25.89 -0.24 27.39
CA ILE A 492 24.93 0.84 27.65
C ILE A 492 24.94 1.15 29.15
N ASN A 493 25.18 2.42 29.51
CA ASN A 493 25.09 2.91 30.89
C ASN A 493 23.61 3.04 31.32
N ALA A 494 22.95 1.89 31.49
CA ALA A 494 21.56 1.80 31.88
C ALA A 494 21.40 1.86 33.41
N GLN A 495 20.57 2.79 33.88
CA GLN A 495 20.18 2.89 35.28
C GLN A 495 18.69 2.62 35.43
N PRO A 496 18.23 1.86 36.43
CA PRO A 496 16.80 1.65 36.66
C PRO A 496 16.05 2.98 36.84
N SER A 497 14.93 3.15 36.13
CA SER A 497 14.07 4.34 36.26
C SER A 497 12.97 4.10 37.29
N PHE A 498 13.21 4.52 38.53
CA PHE A 498 12.21 4.38 39.61
C PHE A 498 10.96 5.24 39.38
N PHE A 499 11.13 6.46 38.84
CA PHE A 499 10.02 7.40 38.62
C PHE A 499 9.08 6.96 37.49
N LEU A 500 9.63 6.61 36.32
CA LEU A 500 8.79 6.11 35.23
C LEU A 500 8.11 4.78 35.62
N ARG A 501 8.82 3.91 36.35
CA ARG A 501 8.24 2.66 36.86
C ARG A 501 7.06 2.91 37.81
N ALA A 502 7.19 3.87 38.74
CA ALA A 502 6.10 4.28 39.60
C ALA A 502 4.93 4.87 38.81
N LYS A 503 5.21 5.72 37.82
CA LYS A 503 4.18 6.30 36.94
C LYS A 503 3.44 5.24 36.11
N LEU A 504 4.15 4.26 35.53
CA LEU A 504 3.50 3.18 34.79
C LEU A 504 2.65 2.29 35.72
N ARG A 505 3.10 2.05 36.96
CA ARG A 505 2.29 1.37 37.98
C ARG A 505 0.98 2.11 38.24
N ASP A 506 1.05 3.41 38.50
CA ASP A 506 -0.15 4.22 38.79
C ASP A 506 -1.08 4.26 37.56
N MET A 507 -0.50 4.23 36.35
CA MET A 507 -1.24 4.18 35.08
C MET A 507 -1.97 2.86 34.86
N GLN A 508 -1.46 1.72 35.37
CA GLN A 508 -2.14 0.41 35.20
C GLN A 508 -3.57 0.47 35.72
N ILE A 509 -3.80 1.11 36.87
CA ILE A 509 -5.13 1.30 37.47
C ILE A 509 -6.06 2.04 36.49
N TYR A 510 -5.59 3.19 36.00
CA TYR A 510 -6.33 3.99 35.03
C TYR A 510 -6.67 3.18 33.76
N LEU A 511 -5.73 2.37 33.28
CA LEU A 511 -5.94 1.53 32.10
C LEU A 511 -6.93 0.39 32.34
N PHE A 512 -6.96 -0.23 33.52
CA PHE A 512 -7.97 -1.25 33.85
C PHE A 512 -9.38 -0.66 33.84
N GLU A 513 -9.58 0.53 34.39
CA GLU A 513 -10.86 1.23 34.33
C GLU A 513 -11.26 1.61 32.91
N LEU A 514 -10.30 2.16 32.17
CA LEU A 514 -10.52 2.59 30.80
C LEU A 514 -10.88 1.40 29.89
N THR A 515 -10.21 0.26 30.09
CA THR A 515 -10.51 -0.96 29.33
C THR A 515 -11.85 -1.57 29.73
N ASN A 516 -12.20 -1.59 31.01
CA ASN A 516 -13.50 -2.05 31.48
C ASN A 516 -14.65 -1.17 30.94
N SER A 517 -14.55 0.15 31.10
CA SER A 517 -15.57 1.09 30.61
C SER A 517 -15.74 1.04 29.08
N ARG A 518 -14.66 0.77 28.34
CA ARG A 518 -14.67 0.62 26.87
C ARG A 518 -14.86 -0.82 26.39
N ASN A 519 -15.13 -1.79 27.27
CA ASN A 519 -15.32 -3.21 26.94
C ASN A 519 -14.16 -3.84 26.14
N ILE A 520 -12.91 -3.45 26.43
CA ILE A 520 -11.71 -3.98 25.77
C ILE A 520 -11.30 -5.29 26.44
N LYS A 521 -11.36 -6.39 25.68
CA LYS A 521 -10.96 -7.73 26.13
C LYS A 521 -9.54 -8.08 25.65
N ASN A 522 -8.90 -9.04 26.32
CA ASN A 522 -7.59 -9.61 25.94
C ASN A 522 -6.39 -8.63 26.01
N HIS A 523 -6.42 -7.68 26.94
CA HIS A 523 -5.27 -6.81 27.24
C HIS A 523 -4.24 -7.50 28.16
N CYS A 524 -3.02 -6.99 28.18
CA CYS A 524 -1.94 -7.40 29.08
C CYS A 524 -1.41 -6.20 29.90
N ILE A 525 -2.29 -5.49 30.61
CA ILE A 525 -1.92 -4.30 31.40
C ILE A 525 -1.00 -4.67 32.58
N ASP A 526 -1.16 -5.87 33.15
CA ASP A 526 -0.30 -6.42 34.23
C ASP A 526 1.12 -6.81 33.77
N TYR A 527 1.56 -6.38 32.60
CA TYR A 527 2.87 -6.75 32.06
C TYR A 527 3.98 -6.03 32.83
N ASP A 528 4.82 -6.79 33.54
CA ASP A 528 5.96 -6.27 34.30
C ASP A 528 7.11 -5.93 33.34
N LEU A 529 7.35 -4.63 33.15
CA LEU A 529 8.47 -4.10 32.38
C LEU A 529 9.59 -3.66 33.32
N GLU A 530 10.81 -4.11 33.03
CA GLU A 530 12.01 -3.52 33.61
C GLU A 530 12.31 -2.23 32.87
N ILE A 531 12.42 -1.11 33.60
CA ILE A 531 12.55 0.21 32.98
C ILE A 531 13.92 0.78 33.30
N PHE A 532 14.65 1.16 32.26
CA PHE A 532 15.98 1.74 32.36
C PHE A 532 16.05 3.08 31.65
N GLU A 533 16.69 4.05 32.29
CA GLU A 533 17.08 5.33 31.71
C GLU A 533 18.55 5.32 31.30
N VAL A 534 18.82 5.73 30.07
CA VAL A 534 20.16 5.79 29.47
C VAL A 534 20.46 7.19 28.95
N ASP A 535 21.72 7.63 28.97
CA ASP A 535 22.06 8.97 28.49
C ASP A 535 21.91 9.09 26.95
N ARG A 536 22.15 8.00 26.22
CA ARG A 536 22.05 7.93 24.76
C ARG A 536 21.71 6.50 24.32
N LEU A 537 20.85 6.36 23.32
CA LEU A 537 20.41 5.07 22.80
C LEU A 537 20.58 5.02 21.28
N ASP A 538 21.61 4.31 20.83
CA ASP A 538 21.95 4.13 19.43
C ASP A 538 21.78 2.64 19.05
N LEU A 539 21.16 2.39 17.90
CA LEU A 539 21.03 1.07 17.29
C LEU A 539 22.13 0.85 16.26
N TYR A 540 22.72 -0.35 16.28
CA TYR A 540 23.86 -0.72 15.46
C TYR A 540 23.53 -1.85 14.50
N TYR A 541 24.11 -1.80 13.31
CA TYR A 541 24.17 -2.92 12.38
C TYR A 541 25.41 -3.75 12.67
N ASN A 542 25.23 -5.07 12.84
CA ASN A 542 26.30 -6.01 13.24
C ASN A 542 27.11 -5.51 14.44
N GLU A 543 26.45 -4.90 15.44
CA GLU A 543 27.05 -4.40 16.70
C GLU A 543 28.17 -3.35 16.56
N THR A 544 28.48 -2.90 15.35
CA THR A 544 29.70 -2.12 15.07
C THR A 544 29.41 -0.82 14.34
N ILE A 545 28.41 -0.79 13.45
CA ILE A 545 28.10 0.38 12.62
C ILE A 545 26.86 1.07 13.19
N PRO A 546 26.94 2.32 13.69
CA PRO A 546 25.76 3.03 14.19
C PRO A 546 24.83 3.38 13.03
N VAL A 547 23.55 3.04 13.16
CA VAL A 547 22.53 3.25 12.12
C VAL A 547 21.53 4.29 12.53
N LEU A 548 20.96 4.17 13.73
CA LEU A 548 19.84 4.99 14.14
C LEU A 548 19.92 5.33 15.62
N GLN A 549 19.90 6.63 15.93
CA GLN A 549 19.64 7.09 17.28
C GLN A 549 18.12 7.09 17.53
N ILE A 550 17.71 6.48 18.64
CA ILE A 550 16.31 6.43 19.07
C ILE A 550 16.21 6.88 20.53
N HIS A 551 14.98 7.17 20.96
CA HIS A 551 14.72 7.61 22.33
C HIS A 551 14.10 6.51 23.21
N ILE A 552 13.58 5.46 22.58
CA ILE A 552 12.90 4.35 23.26
C ILE A 552 13.15 3.06 22.50
N HIS A 553 13.53 2.01 23.23
CA HIS A 553 13.63 0.68 22.69
C HIS A 553 13.10 -0.35 23.69
N ILE A 554 12.48 -1.40 23.18
CA ILE A 554 12.04 -2.53 24.00
C ILE A 554 12.70 -3.80 23.47
N ILE A 555 13.41 -4.50 24.36
CA ILE A 555 13.99 -5.81 24.10
C ILE A 555 13.47 -6.74 25.18
N ASP A 556 12.79 -7.81 24.78
CA ASP A 556 12.11 -8.75 25.67
C ASP A 556 11.15 -8.03 26.64
N ASN A 557 11.49 -7.99 27.93
CA ASN A 557 10.74 -7.31 28.99
C ASN A 557 11.42 -6.03 29.50
N ARG A 558 12.42 -5.52 28.78
CA ARG A 558 13.21 -4.35 29.17
C ARG A 558 12.88 -3.16 28.29
N LEU A 559 12.35 -2.11 28.89
CA LEU A 559 12.09 -0.82 28.29
C LEU A 559 13.27 0.12 28.59
N TYR A 560 13.99 0.50 27.55
CA TYR A 560 15.04 1.51 27.63
C TYR A 560 14.52 2.83 27.10
N VAL A 561 14.71 3.90 27.86
CA VAL A 561 14.34 5.28 27.49
C VAL A 561 15.52 6.22 27.67
N THR A 562 15.62 7.26 26.86
CA THR A 562 16.65 8.30 27.05
C THR A 562 16.36 9.14 28.30
N ARG A 563 17.41 9.53 29.04
CA ARG A 563 17.31 10.37 30.23
C ARG A 563 17.24 11.87 29.85
N PRO A 564 16.30 12.65 30.41
CA PRO A 564 15.24 12.23 31.31
C PRO A 564 14.07 11.58 30.56
N TRP A 565 13.43 10.56 31.15
CA TRP A 565 12.32 9.82 30.53
C TRP A 565 11.12 10.69 30.11
N ASN A 566 10.95 11.86 30.71
CA ASN A 566 9.86 12.80 30.43
C ASN A 566 10.17 13.79 29.29
N SER A 567 11.21 13.55 28.50
CA SER A 567 11.51 14.38 27.33
C SER A 567 10.39 14.29 26.28
N ASN A 568 10.25 15.33 25.46
CA ASN A 568 9.24 15.37 24.40
C ASN A 568 9.40 14.21 23.41
N GLU A 569 10.65 13.84 23.09
CA GLU A 569 10.99 12.77 22.16
C GLU A 569 10.56 11.40 22.69
N VAL A 570 10.71 11.15 23.99
CA VAL A 570 10.19 9.94 24.65
C VAL A 570 8.66 10.00 24.68
N MET A 571 8.05 11.11 25.06
CA MET A 571 6.59 11.24 25.15
C MET A 571 5.86 11.09 23.81
N LEU A 572 6.54 11.34 22.68
CA LEU A 572 5.98 11.10 21.35
C LEU A 572 5.76 9.61 21.05
N LYS A 573 6.68 8.73 21.50
CA LYS A 573 6.71 7.30 21.13
C LYS A 573 6.30 6.36 22.27
N LEU A 574 6.50 6.76 23.53
CA LEU A 574 6.26 5.91 24.70
C LEU A 574 4.80 5.40 24.77
N PRO A 575 3.76 6.25 24.59
CA PRO A 575 2.38 5.79 24.61
C PRO A 575 2.07 4.72 23.54
N GLN A 576 2.64 4.87 22.35
CA GLN A 576 2.45 3.92 21.23
C GLN A 576 3.06 2.55 21.54
N ILE A 577 4.27 2.55 22.11
CA ILE A 577 4.97 1.32 22.53
C ILE A 577 4.19 0.63 23.65
N LEU A 578 3.70 1.38 24.62
CA LEU A 578 2.89 0.83 25.73
C LEU A 578 1.56 0.25 25.23
N CYS A 579 0.86 0.92 24.30
CA CYS A 579 -0.34 0.35 23.67
C CYS A 579 -0.03 -0.99 23.00
N LYS A 580 1.07 -1.08 22.24
CA LYS A 580 1.48 -2.32 21.58
C LYS A 580 1.79 -3.42 22.59
N GLN A 581 2.54 -3.10 23.65
CA GLN A 581 2.97 -4.08 24.65
C GLN A 581 1.81 -4.60 25.50
N PHE A 582 0.91 -3.70 25.92
CA PHE A 582 -0.27 -4.05 26.72
C PHE A 582 -1.45 -4.57 25.88
N LYS A 583 -1.26 -4.74 24.56
CA LYS A 583 -2.31 -5.17 23.60
C LYS A 583 -3.56 -4.27 23.65
N LEU A 584 -3.35 -2.95 23.73
CA LEU A 584 -4.40 -1.94 23.77
C LEU A 584 -4.62 -1.32 22.37
N PRO A 585 -5.87 -0.93 22.03
CA PRO A 585 -6.15 -0.23 20.79
C PRO A 585 -5.51 1.17 20.74
N LEU A 586 -5.11 1.62 19.55
CA LEU A 586 -4.37 2.87 19.34
C LEU A 586 -5.14 4.13 19.79
N ASN A 587 -6.46 4.09 19.89
CA ASN A 587 -7.27 5.20 20.40
C ASN A 587 -7.07 5.49 21.90
N ILE A 588 -6.38 4.61 22.63
CA ILE A 588 -5.98 4.83 24.04
C ILE A 588 -4.66 5.61 24.15
N GLU A 589 -3.94 5.81 23.03
CA GLU A 589 -2.65 6.49 23.04
C GLU A 589 -2.71 7.90 23.67
N SER A 590 -3.77 8.67 23.36
CA SER A 590 -3.96 10.01 23.94
C SER A 590 -4.21 9.96 25.44
N ASP A 591 -4.95 8.97 25.90
CA ASP A 591 -5.28 8.75 27.31
C ASP A 591 -4.00 8.42 28.11
N ILE A 592 -3.17 7.52 27.59
CA ILE A 592 -1.84 7.19 28.18
C ILE A 592 -0.94 8.42 28.21
N ARG A 593 -0.87 9.16 27.10
CA ARG A 593 -0.04 10.36 27.00
C ARG A 593 -0.46 11.42 28.03
N GLN A 594 -1.75 11.64 28.19
CA GLN A 594 -2.28 12.61 29.15
C GLN A 594 -2.00 12.19 30.60
N PHE A 595 -2.05 10.89 30.90
CA PHE A 595 -1.68 10.36 32.22
C PHE A 595 -0.20 10.57 32.53
N LEU A 596 0.69 10.28 31.57
CA LEU A 596 2.13 10.45 31.76
C LEU A 596 2.54 11.91 31.98
N LEU A 597 1.80 12.87 31.39
CA LEU A 597 2.08 14.31 31.50
C LEU A 597 1.50 14.98 32.76
N ASN A 598 0.45 14.43 33.37
CA ASN A 598 -0.24 15.07 34.50
C ASN A 598 0.02 14.33 35.83
N GLU A 599 0.44 15.06 36.86
CA GLU A 599 0.58 14.53 38.23
C GLU A 599 -0.74 14.51 39.01
N THR A 600 -1.69 15.39 38.66
CA THR A 600 -2.94 15.63 39.39
C THR A 600 -4.03 14.57 39.19
N ILE A 601 -3.95 13.76 38.13
CA ILE A 601 -4.94 12.69 37.84
C ILE A 601 -4.86 11.54 38.88
N ILE A 602 -3.72 11.41 39.57
CA ILE A 602 -3.45 10.33 40.53
C ILE A 602 -4.41 10.38 41.73
N HIS A 603 -4.80 11.56 42.21
CA HIS A 603 -5.59 11.69 43.45
C HIS A 603 -7.11 11.57 43.25
N SER A 604 -7.63 11.94 42.08
CA SER A 604 -9.08 11.95 41.83
C SER A 604 -9.64 10.60 41.36
N MET A 605 -8.78 9.66 40.96
CA MET A 605 -9.19 8.40 40.32
C MET A 605 -8.88 7.13 41.13
N MET A 606 -8.41 7.23 42.38
CA MET A 606 -8.24 6.09 43.30
C MET A 606 -9.58 5.49 43.82
N MET A 607 -10.71 5.87 43.22
CA MET A 607 -12.00 5.24 43.49
C MET A 607 -12.06 3.90 42.74
N MET A 608 -12.22 2.81 43.49
CA MET A 608 -12.27 1.43 42.98
C MET A 608 -13.20 1.25 41.76
N PRO A 609 -12.84 0.34 40.84
CA PRO A 609 -13.66 -0.01 39.69
C PRO A 609 -15.05 -0.47 40.03
N SER A 610 -16.02 0.12 39.32
CA SER A 610 -17.40 -0.39 39.24
C SER A 610 -17.47 -1.83 38.72
N SER A 611 -16.41 -2.34 38.08
CA SER A 611 -16.26 -3.72 37.58
C SER A 611 -15.84 -4.75 38.65
N LEU A 612 -15.35 -4.35 39.83
CA LEU A 612 -15.04 -5.26 40.94
C LEU A 612 -16.30 -5.76 41.69
N LYS A 613 -17.50 -5.48 41.17
CA LYS A 613 -18.77 -6.04 41.66
C LYS A 613 -18.90 -7.56 41.50
N SER A 614 -18.01 -8.25 40.78
CA SER A 614 -17.95 -9.72 40.85
C SER A 614 -17.20 -10.16 42.12
N SER A 615 -17.98 -10.25 43.19
CA SER A 615 -17.62 -10.50 44.59
C SER A 615 -16.84 -11.78 44.91
N ILE A 616 -16.38 -12.57 43.93
CA ILE A 616 -15.73 -13.87 44.16
C ILE A 616 -14.19 -13.81 43.99
N ASP A 617 -13.68 -12.98 43.07
CA ASP A 617 -12.23 -12.90 42.79
C ASP A 617 -11.42 -12.04 43.78
N LEU A 618 -12.10 -11.22 44.60
CA LEU A 618 -11.51 -10.53 45.75
C LEU A 618 -11.34 -11.47 46.96
N PHE A 619 -12.07 -12.59 46.98
CA PHE A 619 -12.08 -13.58 48.07
C PHE A 619 -11.05 -14.68 47.93
N ASN A 620 -10.42 -14.83 46.76
CA ASN A 620 -9.40 -15.84 46.55
C ASN A 620 -8.07 -15.37 47.20
N ILE A 621 -8.09 -15.32 48.53
CA ILE A 621 -7.01 -14.85 49.41
C ILE A 621 -5.93 -15.94 49.59
N ASP A 622 -6.14 -17.13 49.03
CA ASP A 622 -5.20 -18.27 49.04
C ASP A 622 -3.97 -18.07 48.12
N GLY A 623 -3.74 -16.85 47.63
CA GLY A 623 -2.53 -16.49 46.91
C GLY A 623 -1.29 -16.85 47.72
N THR A 624 -0.49 -17.78 47.23
CA THR A 624 0.77 -18.15 47.87
C THR A 624 1.86 -17.15 47.49
N ARG A 625 2.67 -16.72 48.47
CA ARG A 625 3.90 -15.93 48.26
C ARG A 625 4.74 -16.42 47.09
N GLY A 626 4.78 -17.74 46.87
CA GLY A 626 5.53 -18.39 45.80
C GLY A 626 5.28 -17.80 44.41
N LYS A 627 4.07 -17.28 44.14
CA LYS A 627 3.74 -16.64 42.85
C LYS A 627 4.56 -15.37 42.59
N PHE A 628 4.91 -14.62 43.65
CA PHE A 628 5.57 -13.32 43.55
C PHE A 628 6.99 -13.30 44.12
N ALA A 629 7.46 -14.39 44.73
CA ALA A 629 8.72 -14.44 45.46
C ALA A 629 9.91 -13.89 44.65
N MET A 630 10.11 -14.38 43.41
CA MET A 630 11.19 -13.91 42.55
C MET A 630 11.10 -12.41 42.22
N ILE A 631 9.89 -11.90 42.01
CA ILE A 631 9.64 -10.50 41.68
C ILE A 631 9.91 -9.62 42.91
N ILE A 632 9.44 -10.03 44.08
CA ILE A 632 9.66 -9.35 45.35
C ILE A 632 11.15 -9.29 45.66
N ASP A 633 11.86 -10.42 45.54
CA ASP A 633 13.28 -10.51 45.84
C ASP A 633 14.09 -9.59 44.90
N ARG A 634 13.78 -9.59 43.60
CA ARG A 634 14.37 -8.67 42.60
C ARG A 634 14.10 -7.20 42.93
N ASP A 635 12.85 -6.84 43.22
CA ASP A 635 12.46 -5.45 43.51
C ASP A 635 13.15 -4.95 44.79
N ASN A 636 13.23 -5.81 45.80
CA ASN A 636 13.91 -5.53 47.06
C ASN A 636 15.42 -5.38 46.86
N GLU A 637 16.07 -6.22 46.06
CA GLU A 637 17.49 -6.06 45.73
C GLU A 637 17.79 -4.71 45.07
N GLN A 638 16.97 -4.30 44.09
CA GLN A 638 17.10 -2.98 43.46
C GLN A 638 16.91 -1.84 44.46
N LEU A 639 15.88 -1.93 45.30
CA LEU A 639 15.58 -0.94 46.33
C LEU A 639 16.72 -0.83 47.34
N PHE A 640 17.24 -1.95 47.83
CA PHE A 640 18.31 -1.99 48.82
C PHE A 640 19.63 -1.43 48.26
N ASN A 641 19.95 -1.74 47.01
CA ASN A 641 21.11 -1.17 46.33
C ASN A 641 20.98 0.35 46.17
N HIS A 642 19.81 0.84 45.76
CA HIS A 642 19.55 2.27 45.63
C HIS A 642 19.65 3.03 46.95
N LEU A 643 19.11 2.45 48.02
CA LEU A 643 19.12 3.04 49.37
C LEU A 643 20.46 2.85 50.10
N GLY A 644 21.43 2.15 49.51
CA GLY A 644 22.71 1.85 50.14
C GLY A 644 22.58 1.02 51.42
N ILE A 645 21.60 0.11 51.48
CA ILE A 645 21.37 -0.77 52.63
C ILE A 645 22.56 -1.72 52.78
N THR A 646 23.20 -1.70 53.95
CA THR A 646 24.33 -2.57 54.28
C THR A 646 23.87 -3.69 55.23
N ASN A 647 24.71 -4.70 55.42
CA ASN A 647 24.44 -5.78 56.39
C ASN A 647 24.45 -5.31 57.86
N THR A 648 24.83 -4.07 58.15
CA THR A 648 24.80 -3.49 59.50
C THR A 648 23.49 -2.78 59.82
N THR A 649 22.59 -2.59 58.85
CA THR A 649 21.27 -1.96 59.06
C THR A 649 20.39 -2.87 59.91
N SER A 650 19.81 -2.33 60.99
CA SER A 650 18.87 -3.07 61.84
C SER A 650 17.57 -3.38 61.09
N SER A 651 16.83 -4.41 61.51
CA SER A 651 15.56 -4.78 60.86
C SER A 651 14.51 -3.66 60.95
N ALA A 652 14.47 -2.90 62.04
CA ALA A 652 13.57 -1.77 62.20
C ALA A 652 13.94 -0.61 61.25
N GLU A 653 15.23 -0.29 61.16
CA GLU A 653 15.73 0.77 60.28
C GLU A 653 15.51 0.41 58.80
N LEU A 654 15.73 -0.86 58.42
CA LEU A 654 15.43 -1.35 57.07
C LEU A 654 13.96 -1.16 56.74
N LEU A 655 13.06 -1.59 57.64
CA LEU A 655 11.63 -1.49 57.44
C LEU A 655 11.20 -0.04 57.19
N ILE A 656 11.65 0.90 58.03
CA ILE A 656 11.32 2.33 57.90
C ILE A 656 11.88 2.90 56.59
N LYS A 657 13.18 2.71 56.31
CA LYS A 657 13.82 3.27 55.11
C LYS A 657 13.16 2.76 53.83
N ALA A 658 12.91 1.46 53.73
CA ALA A 658 12.36 0.84 52.54
C ALA A 658 10.87 1.21 52.33
N LEU A 659 10.08 1.34 53.40
CA LEU A 659 8.69 1.85 53.30
C LEU A 659 8.64 3.33 52.94
N ASN A 660 9.48 4.17 53.55
CA ASN A 660 9.52 5.62 53.25
C ASN A 660 10.07 5.94 51.86
N ALA A 661 10.83 5.01 51.26
CA ALA A 661 11.27 5.12 49.87
C ALA A 661 10.14 4.88 48.85
N GLN A 662 8.99 4.37 49.28
CA GLN A 662 7.85 4.14 48.39
C GLN A 662 7.07 5.44 48.17
N ILE A 663 6.68 5.69 46.92
CA ILE A 663 5.78 6.80 46.55
C ILE A 663 4.35 6.34 46.83
N SER A 664 3.85 6.61 48.05
CA SER A 664 2.47 6.33 48.49
C SER A 664 2.03 7.30 49.60
N PRO A 665 0.75 7.76 49.62
CA PRO A 665 0.23 8.59 50.72
C PRO A 665 0.10 7.83 52.06
N PHE A 666 0.19 6.49 52.04
CA PHE A 666 0.09 5.66 53.24
C PHE A 666 1.46 5.28 53.83
N ALA A 667 2.55 5.59 53.12
CA ALA A 667 3.90 5.27 53.59
C ALA A 667 4.23 6.00 54.90
N GLY A 668 4.93 5.30 55.80
CA GLY A 668 5.33 5.83 57.11
C GLY A 668 4.33 5.58 58.25
N TYR A 669 3.13 5.07 57.95
CA TYR A 669 2.08 4.84 58.95
C TYR A 669 1.64 3.38 59.01
N VAL A 670 1.01 3.02 60.12
CA VAL A 670 0.21 1.79 60.28
C VAL A 670 -1.20 2.12 60.75
N TYR A 671 -2.15 1.25 60.41
CA TYR A 671 -3.57 1.51 60.54
C TYR A 671 -4.26 0.39 61.31
N HIS A 672 -5.02 0.75 62.35
CA HIS A 672 -5.88 -0.17 63.08
C HIS A 672 -7.34 0.12 62.76
N TYR A 673 -8.02 -0.85 62.15
CA TYR A 673 -9.42 -0.79 61.75
C TYR A 673 -10.31 -1.50 62.78
N THR A 674 -11.31 -0.81 63.32
CA THR A 674 -12.18 -1.36 64.37
C THR A 674 -13.56 -0.72 64.39
N HIS A 675 -14.48 -1.29 65.18
CA HIS A 675 -15.82 -0.76 65.37
C HIS A 675 -15.89 0.33 66.45
N LEU A 676 -16.90 1.20 66.37
CA LEU A 676 -17.18 2.30 67.32
C LEU A 676 -17.00 1.94 68.79
N GLU A 677 -17.62 0.85 69.27
CA GLU A 677 -17.53 0.43 70.69
C GLU A 677 -16.11 0.02 71.11
N ASN A 678 -15.38 -0.62 70.20
CA ASN A 678 -13.98 -0.99 70.44
C ASN A 678 -13.09 0.25 70.43
N ALA A 679 -13.33 1.21 69.54
CA ALA A 679 -12.59 2.46 69.50
C ALA A 679 -12.78 3.26 70.80
N ALA A 680 -14.01 3.31 71.33
CA ALA A 680 -14.28 3.91 72.63
C ALA A 680 -13.50 3.22 73.75
N SER A 681 -13.46 1.88 73.74
CA SER A 681 -12.69 1.09 74.71
C SER A 681 -11.18 1.34 74.59
N ILE A 682 -10.65 1.44 73.36
CA ILE A 682 -9.23 1.75 73.11
C ILE A 682 -8.84 3.11 73.67
N LEU A 683 -9.71 4.12 73.47
CA LEU A 683 -9.47 5.48 73.98
C LEU A 683 -9.56 5.54 75.50
N HIS A 684 -10.56 4.89 76.09
CA HIS A 684 -10.70 4.78 77.55
C HIS A 684 -9.50 4.08 78.19
N ASP A 685 -9.04 2.97 77.60
CA ASP A 685 -7.92 2.17 78.13
C ASP A 685 -6.54 2.73 77.74
N HIS A 686 -6.50 3.75 76.86
CA HIS A 686 -5.29 4.26 76.22
C HIS A 686 -4.42 3.17 75.58
N ALA A 687 -5.02 2.10 75.05
CA ALA A 687 -4.28 0.99 74.49
C ALA A 687 -5.05 0.18 73.44
N ILE A 688 -4.36 -0.23 72.38
CA ILE A 688 -4.84 -1.27 71.44
C ILE A 688 -4.29 -2.61 71.92
N LYS A 689 -5.18 -3.48 72.41
CA LYS A 689 -4.81 -4.79 72.98
C LYS A 689 -4.98 -5.92 71.97
N SER A 690 -4.15 -6.95 72.12
CA SER A 690 -4.29 -8.22 71.42
C SER A 690 -5.52 -8.98 71.90
N ARG A 691 -6.06 -9.89 71.08
CA ARG A 691 -7.33 -10.58 71.37
C ARG A 691 -7.28 -11.39 72.67
N ASN A 692 -6.17 -12.04 72.99
CA ASN A 692 -6.00 -12.78 74.24
C ASN A 692 -5.86 -11.88 75.49
N ASN A 693 -5.61 -10.58 75.31
CA ASN A 693 -5.53 -9.59 76.40
C ASN A 693 -6.82 -8.75 76.53
N LEU A 694 -7.85 -9.01 75.73
CA LEU A 694 -9.15 -8.37 75.85
C LEU A 694 -10.02 -9.08 76.89
N SER A 695 -10.83 -8.32 77.64
CA SER A 695 -11.90 -8.88 78.45
C SER A 695 -13.06 -9.32 77.54
N SER A 696 -13.51 -10.56 77.69
CA SER A 696 -14.46 -11.21 76.76
C SER A 696 -15.83 -10.55 76.66
N ASN A 697 -16.22 -9.70 77.62
CA ASN A 697 -17.61 -9.28 77.75
C ASN A 697 -17.99 -8.09 76.85
N ASN A 698 -17.03 -7.29 76.35
CA ASN A 698 -17.32 -6.02 75.66
C ASN A 698 -16.68 -5.88 74.26
N PHE A 699 -15.84 -6.83 73.83
CA PHE A 699 -15.19 -6.74 72.51
C PHE A 699 -16.14 -7.11 71.38
N LYS A 700 -16.26 -6.22 70.39
CA LYS A 700 -17.05 -6.45 69.17
C LYS A 700 -16.18 -7.00 68.07
N ASP A 701 -16.33 -8.29 67.78
CA ASP A 701 -15.46 -8.96 66.81
C ASP A 701 -15.99 -8.78 65.38
N SER A 702 -15.36 -7.90 64.62
CA SER A 702 -15.74 -7.62 63.23
C SER A 702 -15.31 -8.69 62.22
N ALA A 703 -14.54 -9.70 62.65
CA ALA A 703 -14.12 -10.80 61.78
C ALA A 703 -15.07 -12.00 61.88
N ALA A 704 -15.09 -12.84 60.84
CA ALA A 704 -15.89 -14.04 60.84
C ALA A 704 -15.37 -15.09 61.83
N LYS A 705 -16.28 -15.81 62.48
CA LYS A 705 -16.06 -16.80 63.52
C LYS A 705 -15.12 -17.91 63.03
N ASP A 706 -15.34 -18.44 61.84
CA ASP A 706 -14.50 -19.53 61.32
C ASP A 706 -13.07 -19.05 61.00
N VAL A 707 -12.91 -17.79 60.57
CA VAL A 707 -11.60 -17.18 60.36
C VAL A 707 -10.84 -17.06 61.69
N ILE A 708 -11.52 -16.62 62.75
CA ILE A 708 -10.94 -16.51 64.09
C ILE A 708 -10.59 -17.88 64.68
N GLN A 709 -11.41 -18.89 64.43
CA GLN A 709 -11.15 -20.27 64.87
C GLN A 709 -9.94 -20.88 64.15
N LYS A 710 -9.79 -20.63 62.85
CA LYS A 710 -8.65 -21.09 62.04
C LYS A 710 -7.35 -20.32 62.33
N THR A 711 -7.44 -19.10 62.85
CA THR A 711 -6.26 -18.28 63.19
C THR A 711 -5.47 -18.93 64.32
N ARG A 712 -4.15 -19.12 64.12
CA ARG A 712 -3.24 -19.75 65.09
C ARG A 712 -3.31 -19.04 66.45
N ILE A 713 -3.18 -19.81 67.55
CA ILE A 713 -3.33 -19.26 68.90
C ILE A 713 -2.27 -18.17 69.20
N GLU A 714 -1.04 -18.36 68.72
CA GLU A 714 0.08 -17.43 68.87
C GLU A 714 -0.20 -16.05 68.25
N VAL A 715 -1.02 -15.98 67.22
CA VAL A 715 -1.38 -14.73 66.52
C VAL A 715 -2.33 -13.90 67.37
N LYS A 716 -3.13 -14.56 68.22
CA LYS A 716 -4.10 -13.90 69.11
C LYS A 716 -3.41 -13.15 70.26
N ASP A 717 -2.11 -13.35 70.46
CA ASP A 717 -1.26 -12.59 71.38
C ASP A 717 -0.73 -11.28 70.80
N TYR A 718 -1.05 -10.96 69.54
CA TYR A 718 -0.61 -9.73 68.89
C TYR A 718 -1.78 -8.78 68.60
N ALA A 719 -1.58 -7.50 68.92
CA ALA A 719 -2.34 -6.39 68.35
C ALA A 719 -1.91 -6.22 66.89
N ARG A 720 -2.90 -6.15 65.98
CA ARG A 720 -2.70 -6.21 64.53
C ARG A 720 -2.96 -4.85 63.89
N PHE A 721 -2.08 -4.46 62.99
CA PHE A 721 -2.15 -3.23 62.22
C PHE A 721 -1.85 -3.54 60.76
N TYR A 722 -2.49 -2.81 59.85
CA TYR A 722 -2.21 -2.88 58.41
C TYR A 722 -1.26 -1.74 58.03
N PHE A 723 -0.44 -1.94 56.99
CA PHE A 723 0.42 -0.88 56.46
C PHE A 723 -0.33 0.13 55.59
N ARG A 724 -1.60 -0.15 55.25
CA ARG A 724 -2.48 0.75 54.52
C ARG A 724 -3.95 0.52 54.87
N PRO A 725 -4.82 1.54 54.71
CA PRO A 725 -6.26 1.35 54.64
C PRO A 725 -6.65 0.68 53.31
N LEU A 726 -7.94 0.39 53.13
CA LEU A 726 -8.52 -0.21 51.93
C LEU A 726 -7.86 -1.56 51.60
N THR A 727 -7.83 -2.45 52.59
CA THR A 727 -7.40 -3.84 52.39
C THR A 727 -8.57 -4.72 51.95
N PRO A 728 -8.32 -5.88 51.30
CA PRO A 728 -9.40 -6.83 50.98
C PRO A 728 -10.21 -7.23 52.21
N THR A 729 -9.56 -7.38 53.37
CA THR A 729 -10.25 -7.68 54.64
C THR A 729 -11.17 -6.53 55.06
N GLN A 730 -10.73 -5.27 54.93
CA GLN A 730 -11.59 -4.12 55.19
C GLN A 730 -12.80 -4.11 54.26
N TYR A 731 -12.62 -4.34 52.95
CA TYR A 731 -13.73 -4.39 51.98
C TYR A 731 -14.82 -5.40 52.38
N CYS A 732 -14.41 -6.56 52.91
CA CYS A 732 -15.34 -7.60 53.35
C CYS A 732 -16.15 -7.20 54.58
N ASN A 733 -15.51 -6.53 55.53
CA ASN A 733 -16.06 -6.26 56.86
C ASN A 733 -16.79 -4.91 56.92
N GLU A 734 -16.44 -3.93 56.08
CA GLU A 734 -16.89 -2.56 56.23
C GLU A 734 -18.41 -2.39 56.13
N ASN A 735 -18.96 -1.53 57.00
CA ASN A 735 -20.39 -1.31 57.17
C ASN A 735 -21.10 -2.63 57.53
N LEU A 736 -22.19 -2.96 56.81
CA LEU A 736 -22.90 -4.22 57.04
C LEU A 736 -22.23 -5.43 56.34
N GLY A 737 -21.00 -5.26 55.84
CA GLY A 737 -20.26 -6.31 55.15
C GLY A 737 -20.86 -6.75 53.80
N LEU A 738 -20.10 -7.56 53.07
CA LEU A 738 -20.52 -8.11 51.78
C LEU A 738 -21.58 -9.22 51.93
N PRO A 739 -22.52 -9.33 50.97
CA PRO A 739 -23.59 -10.32 51.02
C PRO A 739 -23.07 -11.77 50.91
N ASN A 740 -23.79 -12.72 51.51
CA ASN A 740 -23.64 -14.19 51.35
C ASN A 740 -22.32 -14.82 51.85
N LEU A 741 -21.53 -14.13 52.68
CA LEU A 741 -20.32 -14.69 53.28
C LEU A 741 -20.56 -15.65 54.46
N SER A 742 -21.74 -15.58 55.08
CA SER A 742 -22.10 -16.42 56.23
C SER A 742 -22.02 -17.91 55.89
N ASN A 743 -22.44 -18.30 54.68
CA ASN A 743 -22.36 -19.69 54.20
C ASN A 743 -20.93 -20.21 54.09
N GLN A 744 -19.94 -19.33 53.88
CA GLN A 744 -18.53 -19.71 53.71
C GLN A 744 -17.73 -19.67 55.02
N TYR A 745 -18.11 -18.81 55.98
CA TYR A 745 -17.32 -18.52 57.18
C TYR A 745 -18.09 -18.63 58.51
N GLY A 746 -19.29 -19.20 58.50
CA GLY A 746 -20.07 -19.55 59.68
C GLY A 746 -20.87 -18.41 60.31
N ASN A 747 -20.49 -17.15 60.06
CA ASN A 747 -21.27 -15.93 60.31
C ASN A 747 -20.83 -14.82 59.34
N GLN A 748 -21.61 -13.74 59.26
CA GLN A 748 -21.24 -12.59 58.44
C GLN A 748 -20.21 -11.69 59.14
N PRO A 749 -19.00 -11.47 58.57
CA PRO A 749 -18.09 -10.47 59.09
C PRO A 749 -18.66 -9.07 58.80
N MET A 750 -18.69 -8.21 59.81
CA MET A 750 -19.25 -6.86 59.69
C MET A 750 -18.65 -5.88 60.71
N CYS A 751 -18.63 -4.61 60.35
CA CYS A 751 -18.19 -3.49 61.17
C CYS A 751 -19.09 -2.29 60.82
N PRO A 752 -20.29 -2.21 61.42
CA PRO A 752 -21.33 -1.27 60.98
C PRO A 752 -20.91 0.19 60.98
N ILE A 753 -20.15 0.59 62.00
CA ILE A 753 -19.53 1.93 62.11
C ILE A 753 -18.02 1.75 62.22
N PRO A 754 -17.29 1.90 61.11
CA PRO A 754 -15.84 1.70 61.08
C PRO A 754 -15.07 2.95 61.53
N ILE A 755 -14.02 2.75 62.33
CA ILE A 755 -13.10 3.78 62.81
C ILE A 755 -11.66 3.30 62.59
N ILE A 756 -10.79 4.20 62.10
CA ILE A 756 -9.39 3.89 61.84
C ILE A 756 -8.48 4.72 62.75
N PHE A 757 -7.57 4.06 63.46
CA PHE A 757 -6.43 4.71 64.10
C PHE A 757 -5.24 4.67 63.15
N ARG A 758 -4.77 5.82 62.67
CA ARG A 758 -3.51 5.98 61.94
C ARG A 758 -2.40 6.31 62.95
N ILE A 759 -1.32 5.55 62.94
CA ILE A 759 -0.22 5.70 63.89
C ILE A 759 1.11 5.76 63.15
N ASP A 760 1.98 6.69 63.53
CA ASP A 760 3.34 6.80 62.99
C ASP A 760 4.18 5.55 63.31
N LEU A 761 4.67 4.87 62.27
CA LEU A 761 5.42 3.63 62.42
C LEU A 761 6.80 3.85 63.04
N ALA A 762 7.48 4.93 62.68
CA ALA A 762 8.79 5.26 63.22
C ALA A 762 8.70 5.58 64.72
N ALA A 763 7.62 6.25 65.14
CA ALA A 763 7.34 6.52 66.54
C ALA A 763 7.10 5.24 67.35
N ILE A 764 6.33 4.28 66.81
CA ILE A 764 6.13 2.98 67.47
C ILE A 764 7.46 2.25 67.64
N LEU A 765 8.27 2.18 66.56
CA LEU A 765 9.56 1.48 66.58
C LEU A 765 10.63 2.19 67.43
N SER A 766 10.39 3.45 67.82
CA SER A 766 11.22 4.19 68.76
C SER A 766 10.89 3.90 70.23
N ILE A 767 9.78 3.20 70.52
CA ILE A 767 9.43 2.79 71.88
C ILE A 767 10.45 1.75 72.36
N LYS A 768 11.07 2.01 73.51
CA LYS A 768 12.04 1.10 74.10
C LYS A 768 11.40 -0.25 74.44
N ASP A 769 12.09 -1.34 74.10
CA ASP A 769 11.70 -2.73 74.40
C ASP A 769 10.35 -3.18 73.78
N ILE A 770 9.85 -2.45 72.77
CA ILE A 770 8.61 -2.83 72.06
C ILE A 770 8.81 -4.15 71.30
N GLN A 771 7.93 -5.12 71.57
CA GLN A 771 7.97 -6.42 70.91
C GLN A 771 7.10 -6.39 69.66
N TRP A 772 7.73 -6.14 68.52
CA TRP A 772 7.07 -6.03 67.22
C TRP A 772 7.47 -7.16 66.26
N LYS A 773 6.62 -7.42 65.26
CA LYS A 773 6.87 -8.31 64.12
C LYS A 773 6.20 -7.76 62.86
N VAL A 774 6.61 -8.25 61.69
CA VAL A 774 5.89 -8.08 60.43
C VAL A 774 5.51 -9.42 59.85
N SER A 775 4.37 -9.47 59.15
CA SER A 775 3.96 -10.65 58.39
C SER A 775 4.30 -10.52 56.91
N LEU A 776 4.50 -11.67 56.27
CA LEU A 776 4.68 -11.76 54.82
C LEU A 776 3.35 -11.95 54.06
N GLY A 777 2.21 -11.86 54.74
CA GLY A 777 0.86 -12.02 54.17
C GLY A 777 -0.22 -11.98 55.25
N ASN A 778 -1.44 -12.43 54.92
CA ASN A 778 -2.58 -12.40 55.83
C ASN A 778 -2.38 -13.33 57.05
N MET A 779 -2.54 -12.79 58.25
CA MET A 779 -2.36 -13.54 59.51
C MET A 779 -3.48 -14.54 59.84
N ALA A 780 -4.58 -14.56 59.08
CA ALA A 780 -5.57 -15.63 59.12
C ALA A 780 -5.09 -16.91 58.42
N SER A 781 -4.09 -16.83 57.53
CA SER A 781 -3.55 -18.00 56.85
C SER A 781 -2.59 -18.78 57.75
N PRO A 782 -2.76 -20.12 57.88
CA PRO A 782 -1.89 -20.94 58.70
C PRO A 782 -0.51 -21.14 58.10
N GLN A 783 -0.19 -20.60 56.92
CA GLN A 783 1.13 -20.69 56.29
C GLN A 783 1.93 -19.38 56.39
N THR A 784 1.33 -18.30 56.89
CA THR A 784 2.00 -16.99 56.94
C THR A 784 3.19 -17.01 57.90
N GLU A 785 4.34 -16.60 57.37
CA GLU A 785 5.55 -16.32 58.15
C GLU A 785 5.48 -14.91 58.73
N PHE A 786 5.89 -14.75 59.99
CA PHE A 786 5.95 -13.45 60.63
C PHE A 786 7.04 -13.41 61.72
N ASP A 787 7.90 -12.40 61.66
CA ASP A 787 8.96 -12.14 62.63
C ASP A 787 9.48 -10.70 62.47
N ASN A 788 10.46 -10.30 63.28
CA ASN A 788 11.22 -9.05 63.09
C ASN A 788 12.68 -9.28 62.70
N THR A 789 13.05 -10.52 62.32
CA THR A 789 14.40 -10.84 61.87
C THR A 789 14.71 -10.14 60.54
N LEU A 790 15.98 -9.82 60.31
CA LEU A 790 16.42 -9.17 59.08
C LEU A 790 16.03 -9.98 57.83
N ASN A 791 16.05 -11.31 57.92
CA ASN A 791 15.64 -12.21 56.83
C ASN A 791 14.16 -12.03 56.46
N ILE A 792 13.27 -11.99 57.45
CA ILE A 792 11.85 -11.77 57.20
C ILE A 792 11.61 -10.37 56.65
N VAL A 793 12.23 -9.33 57.22
CA VAL A 793 12.06 -7.95 56.73
C VAL A 793 12.60 -7.78 55.30
N LYS A 794 13.73 -8.41 54.93
CA LYS A 794 14.24 -8.39 53.54
C LYS A 794 13.30 -9.04 52.54
N ARG A 795 12.44 -9.95 52.99
CA ARG A 795 11.42 -10.63 52.19
C ARG A 795 10.08 -9.88 52.20
N PHE A 796 9.90 -8.84 52.99
CA PHE A 796 8.69 -8.03 52.98
C PHE A 796 8.48 -7.40 51.60
N ASP A 797 7.25 -7.43 51.05
CA ASP A 797 6.96 -6.79 49.76
C ASP A 797 6.70 -5.28 49.94
N PHE A 798 7.78 -4.51 50.07
CA PHE A 798 7.73 -3.06 50.32
C PHE A 798 6.96 -2.30 49.25
N GLN A 799 7.11 -2.72 48.01
CA GLN A 799 6.46 -2.08 46.88
C GLN A 799 5.00 -2.54 46.76
N GLY A 800 4.76 -3.86 46.82
CA GLY A 800 3.43 -4.44 46.63
C GLY A 800 2.45 -4.14 47.77
N VAL A 801 2.90 -3.86 48.99
CA VAL A 801 1.99 -3.53 50.12
C VAL A 801 1.13 -2.30 49.83
N PHE A 802 1.60 -1.38 48.97
CA PHE A 802 0.88 -0.19 48.55
C PHE A 802 0.24 -0.31 47.16
N PHE A 803 0.30 -1.47 46.52
CA PHE A 803 -0.34 -1.70 45.22
C PHE A 803 -1.86 -1.76 45.35
N ASP A 804 -2.54 -1.44 44.26
CA ASP A 804 -3.99 -1.55 44.17
C ASP A 804 -4.45 -3.02 44.30
N ILE A 805 -5.54 -3.24 45.02
CA ILE A 805 -6.08 -4.56 45.32
C ILE A 805 -6.85 -5.18 44.14
N SER A 806 -6.93 -4.51 42.99
CA SER A 806 -7.38 -5.13 41.73
C SER A 806 -6.32 -6.10 41.18
N THR A 807 -5.03 -5.80 41.40
CA THR A 807 -3.92 -6.65 40.96
C THR A 807 -3.71 -7.83 41.90
N ASP A 808 -3.32 -9.00 41.37
CA ASP A 808 -3.08 -10.19 42.21
C ASP A 808 -1.99 -9.97 43.27
N ARG A 809 -0.92 -9.24 42.93
CA ARG A 809 0.16 -8.91 43.88
C ARG A 809 -0.33 -7.93 44.95
N GLY A 810 -1.11 -6.91 44.58
CA GLY A 810 -1.66 -5.95 45.55
C GLY A 810 -2.65 -6.60 46.51
N LYS A 811 -3.54 -7.50 46.03
CA LYS A 811 -4.42 -8.30 46.92
C LYS A 811 -3.65 -9.05 47.99
N TYR A 812 -2.55 -9.69 47.59
CA TYR A 812 -1.70 -10.46 48.49
C TYR A 812 -0.94 -9.55 49.46
N SER A 813 -0.17 -8.60 48.93
CA SER A 813 0.81 -7.82 49.70
C SER A 813 0.15 -6.76 50.60
N SER A 814 -1.01 -6.21 50.22
CA SER A 814 -1.79 -5.28 51.06
C SER A 814 -2.27 -5.87 52.40
N GLN A 815 -2.28 -7.20 52.51
CA GLN A 815 -2.67 -7.94 53.72
C GLN A 815 -1.47 -8.30 54.59
N GLN A 816 -0.28 -7.78 54.27
CA GLN A 816 0.85 -7.81 55.20
C GLN A 816 0.56 -6.89 56.39
N GLU A 817 0.94 -7.35 57.57
CA GLU A 817 0.54 -6.74 58.84
C GLU A 817 1.76 -6.40 59.70
N PHE A 818 1.62 -5.32 60.45
CA PHE A 818 2.49 -4.98 61.56
C PHE A 818 1.86 -5.48 62.86
N LEU A 819 2.66 -6.11 63.70
CA LEU A 819 2.20 -6.86 64.86
C LEU A 819 2.91 -6.37 66.11
N ILE A 820 2.17 -6.12 67.18
CA ILE A 820 2.71 -5.72 68.48
C ILE A 820 2.23 -6.70 69.52
N LYS A 821 3.16 -7.31 70.26
CA LYS A 821 2.80 -8.31 71.26
C LYS A 821 2.08 -7.67 72.44
N SER A 822 1.05 -8.36 72.93
CA SER A 822 0.19 -7.98 74.06
C SER A 822 -0.65 -6.72 73.81
N GLN A 823 -0.05 -5.54 73.69
CA GLN A 823 -0.74 -4.27 73.47
C GLN A 823 0.19 -3.14 72.99
N LEU A 824 -0.37 -2.15 72.29
CA LEU A 824 0.26 -0.84 72.07
C LEU A 824 -0.34 0.17 73.04
N ASN A 825 0.46 0.71 73.95
CA ASN A 825 0.04 1.71 74.91
C ASN A 825 0.25 3.13 74.35
N PHE A 826 -0.84 3.89 74.21
CA PHE A 826 -0.82 5.24 73.65
C PHE A 826 -0.06 6.24 74.54
N ASN A 827 0.07 5.98 75.85
CA ASN A 827 0.84 6.84 76.75
C ASN A 827 2.36 6.81 76.46
N GLN A 828 2.83 5.86 75.64
CA GLN A 828 4.22 5.78 75.18
C GLN A 828 4.46 6.57 73.88
N LEU A 829 3.42 7.12 73.29
CA LEU A 829 3.44 7.90 72.05
C LEU A 829 3.01 9.34 72.33
N LYS A 830 3.48 10.27 71.50
CA LYS A 830 2.94 11.63 71.49
C LYS A 830 1.57 11.65 70.81
N GLN A 831 0.71 12.57 71.23
CA GLN A 831 -0.63 12.74 70.66
C GLN A 831 -0.59 12.98 69.14
N GLU A 832 0.39 13.76 68.64
CA GLU A 832 0.59 14.05 67.22
C GLU A 832 0.90 12.80 66.35
N ASN A 833 1.35 11.71 66.98
CA ASN A 833 1.68 10.47 66.28
C ASN A 833 0.45 9.58 66.04
N ILE A 834 -0.71 9.94 66.58
CA ILE A 834 -1.96 9.19 66.49
C ILE A 834 -3.00 10.10 65.86
N THR A 835 -3.68 9.63 64.81
CA THR A 835 -4.80 10.33 64.20
C THR A 835 -5.99 9.39 64.12
N ILE A 836 -7.17 9.86 64.53
CA ILE A 836 -8.42 9.11 64.43
C ILE A 836 -9.15 9.55 63.16
N ILE A 837 -9.40 8.59 62.27
CA ILE A 837 -10.03 8.83 60.97
C ILE A 837 -11.45 8.28 61.01
N PHE A 838 -12.41 9.15 60.70
CA PHE A 838 -13.84 8.84 60.66
C PHE A 838 -14.35 8.78 59.23
N GLN A 839 -15.29 7.86 58.98
CA GLN A 839 -15.98 7.76 57.69
C GLN A 839 -16.96 8.92 57.49
N ASP A 840 -17.67 9.34 58.55
CA ASP A 840 -18.64 10.42 58.52
C ASP A 840 -18.79 11.11 59.89
N GLU A 841 -19.58 12.18 59.89
CA GLU A 841 -19.87 13.00 61.08
C GLU A 841 -20.64 12.22 62.16
N ASN A 842 -21.46 11.23 61.77
CA ASN A 842 -22.22 10.42 62.71
C ASN A 842 -21.30 9.54 63.57
N ALA A 843 -20.30 8.90 62.96
CA ALA A 843 -19.29 8.13 63.66
C ALA A 843 -18.48 8.99 64.64
N ARG A 844 -18.06 10.19 64.21
CA ARG A 844 -17.34 11.16 65.05
C ARG A 844 -18.17 11.60 66.24
N TYR A 845 -19.38 12.08 65.98
CA TYR A 845 -20.31 12.54 67.02
C TYR A 845 -20.58 11.43 68.05
N SER A 846 -20.86 10.21 67.60
CA SER A 846 -21.12 9.09 68.50
C SER A 846 -19.94 8.78 69.41
N LEU A 847 -18.71 8.76 68.87
CA LEU A 847 -17.53 8.47 69.66
C LEU A 847 -17.26 9.57 70.70
N GLU A 848 -17.36 10.84 70.32
CA GLU A 848 -17.18 12.00 71.21
C GLU A 848 -18.21 12.01 72.38
N ARG A 849 -19.38 11.42 72.16
CA ARG A 849 -20.39 11.25 73.21
C ARG A 849 -20.08 10.10 74.15
N MET A 850 -19.41 9.06 73.67
CA MET A 850 -19.04 7.88 74.46
C MET A 850 -17.79 8.11 75.29
N VAL A 851 -16.79 8.82 74.76
CA VAL A 851 -15.49 9.00 75.40
C VAL A 851 -14.86 10.34 75.02
N LEU A 852 -14.22 10.99 75.99
CA LEU A 852 -13.42 12.19 75.75
C LEU A 852 -12.02 11.78 75.27
N TYR A 853 -11.52 12.44 74.23
CA TYR A 853 -10.17 12.22 73.71
C TYR A 853 -9.56 13.51 73.16
N ASP A 854 -8.23 13.62 73.26
CA ASP A 854 -7.45 14.81 72.84
C ASP A 854 -6.54 14.53 71.62
N TYR A 855 -6.84 13.48 70.85
CA TYR A 855 -6.07 13.14 69.65
C TYR A 855 -6.55 13.92 68.42
N PRO A 856 -5.65 14.28 67.48
CA PRO A 856 -6.04 14.76 66.16
C PRO A 856 -7.06 13.83 65.50
N SER A 857 -8.12 14.39 64.94
CA SER A 857 -9.11 13.62 64.21
C SER A 857 -9.61 14.33 62.96
N ASN A 858 -10.00 13.55 61.96
CA ASN A 858 -10.47 14.03 60.66
C ASN A 858 -11.56 13.11 60.11
N ILE A 859 -12.49 13.71 59.36
CA ILE A 859 -13.45 12.97 58.54
C ILE A 859 -12.84 12.88 57.15
N ASP A 860 -12.54 11.66 56.71
CA ASP A 860 -11.93 11.42 55.41
C ASP A 860 -12.44 10.10 54.83
N THR A 861 -13.38 10.21 53.89
CA THR A 861 -14.00 9.06 53.24
C THR A 861 -13.03 8.26 52.37
N THR A 862 -11.88 8.82 51.98
CA THR A 862 -10.92 8.14 51.09
C THR A 862 -10.21 6.95 51.76
N PHE A 863 -10.32 6.82 53.08
CA PHE A 863 -9.80 5.68 53.84
C PHE A 863 -10.79 4.50 53.91
N PHE A 864 -11.99 4.66 53.35
CA PHE A 864 -13.09 3.70 53.39
C PHE A 864 -13.61 3.39 51.98
N TYR A 865 -14.15 2.19 51.79
CA TYR A 865 -14.70 1.80 50.49
C TYR A 865 -16.07 2.42 50.22
N GLY A 866 -16.93 2.51 51.23
CA GLY A 866 -18.24 3.14 51.13
C GLY A 866 -19.26 2.43 50.22
N PHE A 867 -18.92 1.28 49.63
CA PHE A 867 -19.78 0.55 48.68
C PHE A 867 -20.77 -0.41 49.34
N ASN A 868 -20.45 -0.94 50.52
CA ASN A 868 -21.32 -1.90 51.21
C ASN A 868 -22.56 -1.20 51.76
N SER A 869 -23.69 -1.93 51.78
CA SER A 869 -24.91 -1.46 52.44
C SER A 869 -24.57 -0.97 53.85
N ARG A 870 -25.08 0.20 54.19
CA ARG A 870 -24.80 0.88 55.46
C ARG A 870 -26.08 1.47 56.03
N ILE A 871 -26.01 1.75 57.32
CA ILE A 871 -27.10 2.41 58.03
C ILE A 871 -26.91 3.90 57.86
N ILE A 872 -27.93 4.58 57.37
CA ILE A 872 -27.96 6.02 57.21
C ILE A 872 -28.72 6.60 58.39
N ILE A 873 -28.10 7.61 59.01
CA ILE A 873 -28.65 8.35 60.13
C ILE A 873 -28.56 9.82 59.74
N ARG A 874 -29.71 10.49 59.67
CA ARG A 874 -29.78 11.90 59.30
C ARG A 874 -30.87 12.61 60.06
N ASN A 875 -30.73 13.92 60.22
CA ASN A 875 -31.84 14.77 60.63
C ASN A 875 -32.91 14.70 59.54
N SER A 876 -34.16 14.56 59.94
CA SER A 876 -35.28 14.51 58.99
C SER A 876 -35.39 15.84 58.25
N THR A 877 -35.64 15.77 56.95
CA THR A 877 -35.89 16.96 56.11
C THR A 877 -37.32 17.48 56.27
N ASP A 878 -38.21 16.61 56.73
CA ASP A 878 -39.65 16.84 56.67
C ASP A 878 -40.23 17.21 58.04
N ILE A 879 -39.50 16.92 59.13
CA ILE A 879 -39.95 17.11 60.51
C ILE A 879 -38.81 17.70 61.35
N ASP A 880 -39.05 18.88 61.94
CA ASP A 880 -38.12 19.50 62.88
C ASP A 880 -37.89 18.61 64.11
N ASN A 881 -36.63 18.47 64.53
CA ASN A 881 -36.20 17.62 65.64
C ASN A 881 -36.55 16.12 65.46
N ALA A 882 -36.45 15.60 64.24
CA ALA A 882 -36.55 14.16 64.00
C ALA A 882 -35.26 13.56 63.43
N ILE A 883 -35.00 12.30 63.75
CA ILE A 883 -33.91 11.50 63.18
C ILE A 883 -34.50 10.37 62.35
N ASP A 884 -34.10 10.31 61.09
CA ASP A 884 -34.41 9.20 60.20
C ASP A 884 -33.26 8.20 60.24
N VAL A 885 -33.58 6.95 60.57
CA VAL A 885 -32.64 5.84 60.53
C VAL A 885 -33.17 4.81 59.55
N TYR A 886 -32.36 4.48 58.55
CA TYR A 886 -32.73 3.45 57.59
C TYR A 886 -31.49 2.74 57.05
N ILE A 887 -31.67 1.48 56.67
CA ILE A 887 -30.65 0.72 55.96
C ILE A 887 -30.75 1.11 54.48
N ASN A 888 -29.64 1.55 53.89
CA ASN A 888 -29.59 1.83 52.45
C ASN A 888 -29.65 0.51 51.67
N ASP A 889 -30.87 0.12 51.29
CA ASP A 889 -31.19 -1.12 50.60
C ASP A 889 -30.92 -0.98 49.10
N SER A 890 -29.82 -1.59 48.66
CA SER A 890 -29.49 -1.73 47.25
C SER A 890 -29.91 -3.09 46.67
N ASP A 891 -30.32 -4.05 47.52
CA ASP A 891 -30.63 -5.43 47.14
C ASP A 891 -31.77 -6.00 47.98
N SER A 892 -32.99 -5.87 47.44
CA SER A 892 -34.23 -6.37 48.04
C SER A 892 -34.27 -7.86 48.39
N SER A 893 -33.29 -8.66 47.94
CA SER A 893 -33.19 -10.09 48.26
C SER A 893 -32.48 -10.39 49.58
N ARG A 894 -31.81 -9.40 50.19
CA ARG A 894 -30.98 -9.58 51.38
C ARG A 894 -31.77 -9.41 52.68
N VAL A 895 -31.54 -10.31 53.62
CA VAL A 895 -32.00 -10.14 55.02
C VAL A 895 -30.99 -9.24 55.72
N TYR A 896 -31.40 -8.00 56.02
CA TYR A 896 -30.51 -6.98 56.57
C TYR A 896 -30.47 -6.94 58.10
N GLY A 897 -31.11 -7.84 58.83
CA GLY A 897 -31.20 -7.76 60.31
C GLY A 897 -32.29 -6.79 60.77
N ARG A 898 -32.23 -6.34 62.04
CA ARG A 898 -33.19 -5.40 62.64
C ARG A 898 -32.51 -4.21 63.33
N LEU A 899 -33.18 -3.08 63.34
CA LEU A 899 -32.77 -1.88 64.07
C LEU A 899 -33.42 -1.85 65.46
N ILE A 900 -32.67 -1.37 66.45
CA ILE A 900 -33.13 -1.29 67.84
C ILE A 900 -32.86 0.13 68.36
N LEU A 901 -33.90 0.83 68.79
CA LEU A 901 -33.79 2.14 69.45
C LEU A 901 -34.02 1.97 70.95
N GLN A 902 -33.10 2.46 71.77
CA GLN A 902 -33.28 2.60 73.22
C GLN A 902 -33.32 4.07 73.63
N LEU A 903 -34.32 4.44 74.44
CA LEU A 903 -34.54 5.81 74.92
C LEU A 903 -34.60 5.85 76.44
N SER A 904 -34.02 6.86 77.08
CA SER A 904 -34.16 7.08 78.52
C SER A 904 -35.38 7.98 78.84
N GLY A 905 -36.14 7.64 79.89
CA GLY A 905 -37.27 8.43 80.43
C GLY A 905 -38.67 7.85 80.14
N GLN A 906 -39.70 8.36 80.83
CA GLN A 906 -41.09 7.85 80.82
C GLN A 906 -42.10 8.69 79.99
N ASN A 907 -41.67 9.69 79.23
CA ASN A 907 -42.58 10.72 78.69
C ASN A 907 -43.49 10.29 77.52
N GLU A 908 -44.73 10.80 77.57
CA GLU A 908 -45.89 10.57 76.69
C GLU A 908 -45.85 11.33 75.34
N ASN A 909 -44.92 12.28 75.14
CA ASN A 909 -44.81 13.11 73.91
C ASN A 909 -43.86 12.54 72.83
N ARG A 910 -43.69 11.22 72.78
CA ARG A 910 -42.76 10.56 71.84
C ARG A 910 -43.51 9.96 70.67
N THR A 911 -43.16 10.35 69.45
CA THR A 911 -43.67 9.73 68.23
C THR A 911 -42.54 9.01 67.50
N ILE A 912 -42.62 7.67 67.50
CA ILE A 912 -41.78 6.82 66.64
C ILE A 912 -42.66 6.40 65.47
N GLN A 913 -42.25 6.76 64.26
CA GLN A 913 -42.95 6.44 63.02
C GLN A 913 -42.16 5.38 62.24
N GLY A 914 -42.87 4.44 61.61
CA GLY A 914 -42.26 3.37 60.82
C GLY A 914 -42.92 2.00 61.04
N ILE A 915 -42.38 0.97 60.40
CA ILE A 915 -42.81 -0.43 60.57
C ILE A 915 -42.10 -0.98 61.81
N LEU A 916 -42.78 -0.88 62.96
CA LEU A 916 -42.28 -1.35 64.25
C LEU A 916 -42.66 -2.83 64.45
N ASN A 917 -41.70 -3.63 64.88
CA ASN A 917 -41.89 -5.04 65.18
C ASN A 917 -42.41 -5.25 66.60
N ALA A 918 -41.80 -4.56 67.57
CA ALA A 918 -42.12 -4.70 68.98
C ALA A 918 -41.58 -3.51 69.79
N THR A 919 -42.23 -3.23 70.92
CA THR A 919 -41.85 -2.17 71.85
C THR A 919 -41.89 -2.72 73.27
N PHE A 920 -40.83 -2.50 74.06
CA PHE A 920 -40.68 -3.01 75.42
C PHE A 920 -40.24 -1.90 76.36
N GLN A 921 -40.90 -1.77 77.51
CA GLN A 921 -40.49 -0.87 78.58
C GLN A 921 -39.85 -1.69 79.71
N ARG A 922 -38.61 -1.35 80.07
CA ARG A 922 -37.92 -1.92 81.24
C ARG A 922 -37.38 -0.80 82.11
N GLY A 923 -38.03 -0.54 83.25
CA GLY A 923 -37.71 0.59 84.12
C GLY A 923 -37.88 1.91 83.38
N ASN A 924 -36.80 2.71 83.31
CA ASN A 924 -36.79 4.01 82.61
C ASN A 924 -36.31 3.91 81.16
N ILE A 925 -36.20 2.70 80.58
CA ILE A 925 -35.73 2.50 79.22
C ILE A 925 -36.86 1.97 78.35
N LEU A 926 -37.14 2.69 77.27
CA LEU A 926 -38.01 2.22 76.20
C LEU A 926 -37.13 1.61 75.10
N THR A 927 -37.37 0.36 74.74
CA THR A 927 -36.69 -0.35 73.64
C THR A 927 -37.67 -0.59 72.51
N VAL A 928 -37.34 -0.15 71.31
CA VAL A 928 -38.17 -0.28 70.10
C VAL A 928 -37.41 -1.05 69.04
N TYR A 929 -38.04 -2.10 68.51
CA TYR A 929 -37.51 -2.91 67.42
C TYR A 929 -38.20 -2.50 66.12
N ALA A 930 -37.41 -2.22 65.09
CA ALA A 930 -37.87 -1.89 63.75
C ALA A 930 -37.11 -2.74 62.72
N ASN A 931 -37.72 -3.06 61.58
CA ASN A 931 -37.08 -3.89 60.57
C ASN A 931 -35.91 -3.15 59.90
N GLN A 932 -36.20 -2.19 59.03
CA GLN A 932 -35.20 -1.57 58.15
C GLN A 932 -35.19 -0.05 58.19
N GLN A 933 -36.24 0.57 58.73
CA GLN A 933 -36.33 2.01 58.87
C GLN A 933 -37.24 2.43 60.03
N PHE A 934 -36.88 3.50 60.71
CA PHE A 934 -37.76 4.23 61.61
C PHE A 934 -37.37 5.72 61.63
N SER A 935 -38.37 6.56 61.90
CA SER A 935 -38.18 7.97 62.19
C SER A 935 -38.54 8.21 63.64
N PHE A 936 -37.65 8.86 64.36
CA PHE A 936 -37.84 9.20 65.77
C PHE A 936 -37.97 10.71 65.93
N ILE A 937 -39.14 11.16 66.38
CA ILE A 937 -39.47 12.58 66.59
C ILE A 937 -39.46 12.84 68.10
N ASN A 938 -38.55 13.69 68.57
CA ASN A 938 -38.47 14.09 69.97
C ASN A 938 -37.61 15.35 70.13
N ASN A 939 -37.56 15.97 71.31
CA ASN A 939 -36.50 16.92 71.62
C ASN A 939 -35.17 16.16 71.76
N ILE A 940 -34.47 15.99 70.63
CA ILE A 940 -33.22 15.21 70.47
C ILE A 940 -32.13 15.65 71.46
N ASN A 941 -32.17 16.92 71.90
CA ASN A 941 -31.19 17.48 72.83
C ASN A 941 -31.45 17.09 74.29
N ASP A 942 -32.70 16.81 74.66
CA ASP A 942 -33.11 16.59 76.05
C ASP A 942 -33.35 15.10 76.39
N THR A 943 -33.34 14.22 75.38
CA THR A 943 -33.53 12.78 75.57
C THR A 943 -32.27 12.02 75.21
N GLN A 944 -31.77 11.21 76.13
CA GLN A 944 -30.67 10.29 75.81
C GLN A 944 -31.20 9.08 75.05
N TYR A 945 -30.48 8.67 74.02
CA TYR A 945 -30.81 7.52 73.21
C TYR A 945 -29.58 6.80 72.69
N ALA A 946 -29.77 5.52 72.37
CA ALA A 946 -28.79 4.68 71.69
C ALA A 946 -29.51 3.88 70.61
N ILE A 947 -28.89 3.78 69.44
CA ILE A 947 -29.39 3.04 68.29
C ILE A 947 -28.44 1.89 68.05
N PHE A 948 -29.00 0.70 67.93
CA PHE A 948 -28.29 -0.54 67.68
C PHE A 948 -28.77 -1.21 66.40
N TYR A 949 -27.86 -1.99 65.83
CA TYR A 949 -28.11 -2.89 64.74
C TYR A 949 -27.94 -4.33 65.21
N GLU A 950 -28.91 -5.20 64.92
CA GLU A 950 -28.83 -6.61 65.27
C GLU A 950 -28.90 -7.51 64.04
N TYR A 951 -27.97 -8.45 63.95
CA TYR A 951 -27.90 -9.49 62.93
C TYR A 951 -27.36 -10.80 63.52
N GLU A 952 -28.01 -11.94 63.25
CA GLU A 952 -27.57 -13.28 63.71
C GLU A 952 -27.14 -13.34 65.20
N ASN A 953 -27.91 -12.70 66.10
CA ASN A 953 -27.65 -12.57 67.54
C ASN A 953 -26.43 -11.70 67.93
N GLN A 954 -25.87 -10.94 67.01
CA GLN A 954 -24.87 -9.92 67.28
C GLN A 954 -25.53 -8.54 67.30
N VAL A 955 -25.34 -7.79 68.39
CA VAL A 955 -25.83 -6.42 68.54
C VAL A 955 -24.65 -5.45 68.45
N TRP A 956 -24.79 -4.40 67.65
CA TRP A 956 -23.77 -3.41 67.35
C TRP A 956 -24.31 -2.00 67.64
N LEU A 957 -23.60 -1.17 68.40
CA LEU A 957 -23.97 0.23 68.57
C LEU A 957 -23.64 1.01 67.29
N ILE A 958 -24.62 1.73 66.76
CA ILE A 958 -24.45 2.47 65.50
C ILE A 958 -24.59 3.98 65.65
N HIS A 959 -25.26 4.45 66.70
CA HIS A 959 -25.36 5.87 67.05
C HIS A 959 -25.78 6.07 68.49
N THR A 960 -25.28 7.14 69.12
CA THR A 960 -25.67 7.53 70.48
C THR A 960 -25.42 9.01 70.71
N ASN A 961 -26.26 9.64 71.52
CA ASN A 961 -25.99 10.96 72.09
C ASN A 961 -25.61 10.90 73.59
N SER A 962 -25.40 9.70 74.12
CA SER A 962 -25.23 9.42 75.55
C SER A 962 -23.91 8.67 75.86
N PRO A 963 -23.25 8.98 76.99
CA PRO A 963 -21.96 8.40 77.40
C PRO A 963 -22.01 6.95 77.91
N GLN A 964 -23.05 6.19 77.58
CA GLN A 964 -23.22 4.76 77.89
C GLN A 964 -22.90 4.33 79.34
N VAL A 965 -23.85 4.52 80.27
CA VAL A 965 -23.88 3.76 81.54
C VAL A 965 -25.24 3.10 81.80
N HIS A 966 -26.29 3.46 81.05
CA HIS A 966 -27.67 3.05 81.35
C HIS A 966 -28.38 2.25 80.25
N PHE A 967 -27.81 2.09 79.07
CA PHE A 967 -28.43 1.31 77.98
C PHE A 967 -27.91 -0.13 77.98
N ILE A 968 -28.82 -1.10 78.05
CA ILE A 968 -28.49 -2.53 78.16
C ILE A 968 -28.43 -3.10 76.75
N SER A 969 -27.38 -3.86 76.41
CA SER A 969 -27.37 -4.63 75.16
C SER A 969 -28.61 -5.55 75.15
N PRO A 970 -29.56 -5.37 74.22
CA PRO A 970 -30.77 -6.18 74.16
C PRO A 970 -30.36 -7.65 74.08
N THR A 971 -30.77 -8.43 75.08
CA THR A 971 -30.54 -9.88 75.16
C THR A 971 -31.80 -10.61 74.77
#